data_AF-A0A1J5NX81-F1
#
_entry.id   AF-A0A1J5NX81-F1
#
_cell.length_a   1.000
_cell.length_b   1.000
_cell.length_c   1.000
_cell.angle_alpha   90.00
_cell.angle_beta   90.00
_cell.angle_gamma   90.00
#
_symmetry.space_group_name_H-M   'P 1'
#
loop_
_entity.id
_entity.type
_entity.pdbx_description
1 polymer ?
#
loop_
_entity_poly.entity_id
_entity_poly.type
_entity_poly.pdbx_seq_one_letter_code
_entity_poly.pdbx_strand_id
1 'polypeptide(L)'
;MAHKKKINDHDRGKVISLEIAVNKGQKTRKENKAPRESEAGNKSAPWHRREKDQVTGDSFWPEKGNRTLFTLAFSGLILLLFYPPFFRGLFFPVEQRWTLILAAVIFFFTYLWKFSRREIAFLNRPLDFAAAALVVVYILAAIKPASRGLAMAEIAKILLYFLTYWLVSRLGEQRRTIYLLHALYLAGVGAALAAILAATDLVYIKDGFVGGRFFSTLQYPNALASYVGAASIIGFYLWARAGNRWRYGYAAANYLLLMVFLGTGSRGAFLIFPAVVILYWLLAPGGYRLNTLAHLLACGAAALVGVARFIPLAVAKAHGPAWGWFTLGLVVALVGQLLIQGAGRVLTTPRARMAAGVAILAILVGGAAVFVQHQLGVSAASTGGQVPGVLGKILPPQVVSRLQDINLETRSSRERIIWTQDALQMVRQRPLLGFGGGGWEAAYRQYQRYYYNSTQVHNDYAQVAVEAGVVGLVVMAGVWLLFLLVTVGNYRYSQGQGRLQALAVGAAAVNLGLHAAIDFDLALGAVSIMLWACFGLARNLEGQRLGPEPALPTVIFKNRQLPCITAVALATLAVILFAGSYLAGVSSARQAAAALKRNNLPASAAHLEEASRYDPFTASYNSDLASIYLQEGKTEEALNQALAASAKEPYNLAILNRLAEVYWQEGSVEQAVATMERARQLAPWVGAVWENLGQVYDAAGISYLQAGQKDRARQMFQKAAALPASVKARVDTLGDFKDLHQPGGVALSPAIQLRAGIAQYFLGQEKEAAITLEAAAREANLQAEAWLWQAILAFHQGDRLRSSQLLAEVQKTSPDLARQYDQLKTLPVLF
;
A
#
# COMPACT_ATOMS: atom_id res chain seq x y z
N MET A 1 -74.00 -4.32 43.85
CA MET A 1 -73.55 -5.40 44.75
C MET A 1 -72.88 -6.49 43.92
N ALA A 2 -71.63 -6.83 44.27
CA ALA A 2 -70.82 -8.04 44.00
C ALA A 2 -70.91 -8.75 42.63
N HIS A 3 -69.85 -9.20 41.94
CA HIS A 3 -68.41 -9.32 42.24
C HIS A 3 -67.69 -9.72 40.91
N LYS A 4 -66.56 -9.07 40.58
CA LYS A 4 -65.17 -9.60 40.51
C LYS A 4 -64.69 -10.28 39.18
N LYS A 5 -63.56 -9.70 38.71
CA LYS A 5 -62.28 -10.35 38.27
C LYS A 5 -62.31 -11.17 36.95
N LYS A 6 -61.25 -11.30 36.13
CA LYS A 6 -59.81 -10.94 36.16
C LYS A 6 -59.22 -11.17 34.73
N ILE A 7 -58.24 -10.33 34.36
CA ILE A 7 -56.93 -10.61 33.71
C ILE A 7 -56.82 -11.16 32.27
N ASN A 8 -56.06 -10.37 31.48
CA ASN A 8 -55.12 -10.62 30.35
C ASN A 8 -54.81 -12.07 29.91
N ASP A 9 -54.64 -12.29 28.60
CA ASP A 9 -53.31 -12.30 27.95
C ASP A 9 -53.36 -12.25 26.41
N HIS A 10 -52.22 -11.88 25.84
CA HIS A 10 -51.80 -11.76 24.43
C HIS A 10 -52.29 -12.83 23.43
N ASP A 11 -52.47 -12.47 22.15
CA ASP A 11 -51.49 -12.78 21.09
C ASP A 11 -51.86 -12.21 19.69
N ARG A 12 -50.81 -11.90 18.92
CA ARG A 12 -50.63 -11.93 17.46
C ARG A 12 -51.79 -11.61 16.49
N GLY A 13 -51.47 -10.71 15.54
CA GLY A 13 -51.42 -11.16 14.14
C GLY A 13 -52.11 -10.30 13.08
N LYS A 14 -51.29 -9.82 12.14
CA LYS A 14 -51.49 -9.78 10.68
C LYS A 14 -52.61 -8.94 10.04
N VAL A 15 -52.12 -8.03 9.17
CA VAL A 15 -52.50 -7.81 7.75
C VAL A 15 -53.89 -7.20 7.49
N ILE A 16 -53.92 -6.13 6.69
CA ILE A 16 -54.68 -6.02 5.41
C ILE A 16 -54.46 -4.63 4.80
N SER A 17 -54.25 -4.65 3.49
CA SER A 17 -54.07 -3.58 2.52
C SER A 17 -55.39 -3.05 1.94
N LEU A 18 -55.36 -1.77 1.49
CA LEU A 18 -56.06 -1.17 0.31
C LEU A 18 -57.60 -1.31 0.23
N GLU A 19 -58.44 -0.28 0.13
CA GLU A 19 -58.54 0.74 -0.93
C GLU A 19 -59.52 1.90 -0.55
N ILE A 20 -59.20 3.11 -1.05
CA ILE A 20 -60.03 4.11 -1.77
C ILE A 20 -61.36 4.63 -1.18
N ALA A 21 -61.44 5.96 -0.99
CA ALA A 21 -62.56 6.81 -1.47
C ALA A 21 -62.17 8.31 -1.58
N VAL A 22 -61.96 8.74 -2.83
CA VAL A 22 -62.33 9.99 -3.52
C VAL A 22 -62.96 11.14 -2.70
N ASN A 23 -62.37 12.34 -2.79
CA ASN A 23 -63.15 13.56 -3.02
C ASN A 23 -62.41 14.62 -3.87
N LYS A 24 -63.06 15.04 -4.96
CA LYS A 24 -62.75 16.21 -5.81
C LYS A 24 -63.22 17.47 -5.07
N GLY A 25 -62.66 18.67 -5.17
CA GLY A 25 -61.53 19.22 -5.89
C GLY A 25 -61.56 20.75 -5.70
N GLN A 26 -60.43 21.42 -5.86
CA GLN A 26 -60.40 22.81 -6.34
C GLN A 26 -59.04 23.09 -6.98
N LYS A 27 -59.12 23.51 -8.24
CA LYS A 27 -58.00 23.83 -9.13
C LYS A 27 -57.27 25.08 -8.64
N THR A 28 -55.96 24.99 -8.43
CA THR A 28 -55.03 26.04 -8.83
C THR A 28 -53.78 25.39 -9.42
N ARG A 29 -53.70 25.42 -10.75
CA ARG A 29 -52.59 24.91 -11.56
C ARG A 29 -51.52 26.01 -11.62
N LYS A 30 -50.50 25.95 -10.76
CA LYS A 30 -49.21 26.63 -11.00
C LYS A 30 -48.24 25.60 -11.56
N GLU A 31 -48.19 25.53 -12.88
CA GLU A 31 -47.09 24.90 -13.62
C GLU A 31 -45.80 25.68 -13.34
N ASN A 32 -44.85 25.08 -12.61
CA ASN A 32 -43.47 25.56 -12.58
C ASN A 32 -42.82 25.22 -13.93
N LYS A 33 -42.98 26.14 -14.89
CA LYS A 33 -42.17 26.20 -16.11
C LYS A 33 -40.71 26.40 -15.71
N ALA A 34 -39.86 25.51 -16.19
CA ALA A 34 -38.42 25.78 -16.34
C ALA A 34 -38.22 27.10 -17.10
N PRO A 35 -37.23 27.94 -16.75
CA PRO A 35 -36.98 29.14 -17.51
C PRO A 35 -36.43 28.75 -18.88
N ARG A 36 -37.25 28.95 -19.93
CA ARG A 36 -36.78 29.08 -21.31
C ARG A 36 -36.11 30.45 -21.42
N GLU A 37 -34.79 30.48 -21.31
CA GLU A 37 -34.02 31.59 -21.86
C GLU A 37 -33.97 31.44 -23.39
N SER A 38 -34.22 32.56 -24.06
CA SER A 38 -34.30 32.74 -25.50
C SER A 38 -33.03 32.31 -26.23
N GLU A 39 -33.21 31.50 -27.27
CA GLU A 39 -32.27 31.35 -28.37
C GLU A 39 -32.11 32.67 -29.12
N ALA A 40 -31.09 33.46 -28.77
CA ALA A 40 -30.50 34.46 -29.65
C ALA A 40 -29.06 34.72 -29.18
N GLY A 41 -28.11 34.54 -30.09
CA GLY A 41 -26.71 34.29 -29.77
C GLY A 41 -25.96 35.40 -29.03
N ASN A 42 -25.03 34.99 -28.16
CA ASN A 42 -23.72 35.60 -28.16
C ASN A 42 -22.65 34.58 -27.76
N LYS A 43 -21.87 34.16 -28.76
CA LYS A 43 -20.59 33.44 -28.61
C LYS A 43 -19.58 34.41 -27.98
N SER A 44 -19.64 34.61 -26.68
CA SER A 44 -18.62 35.40 -25.96
C SER A 44 -17.70 34.49 -25.15
N ALA A 45 -16.42 34.73 -25.36
CA ALA A 45 -15.28 33.95 -24.91
C ALA A 45 -14.95 34.15 -23.42
N PRO A 46 -14.21 33.22 -22.77
CA PRO A 46 -13.79 33.38 -21.37
C PRO A 46 -12.72 34.46 -21.14
N TRP A 47 -12.41 35.27 -22.16
CA TRP A 47 -11.34 36.27 -22.13
C TRP A 47 -11.81 37.66 -21.75
N HIS A 48 -13.13 37.88 -21.67
CA HIS A 48 -13.71 39.07 -21.06
C HIS A 48 -14.66 38.68 -19.93
N ARG A 49 -14.41 39.28 -18.77
CA ARG A 49 -15.26 39.24 -17.59
C ARG A 49 -16.64 39.76 -17.98
N ARG A 50 -17.67 38.92 -17.96
CA ARG A 50 -18.98 39.42 -17.52
C ARG A 50 -18.92 39.45 -16.00
N GLU A 51 -18.78 40.65 -15.47
CA GLU A 51 -18.78 40.98 -14.05
C GLU A 51 -20.18 40.85 -13.43
N LYS A 52 -21.02 39.94 -13.94
CA LYS A 52 -22.44 39.78 -13.56
C LYS A 52 -22.93 38.33 -13.52
N ASP A 53 -22.06 37.38 -13.23
CA ASP A 53 -22.51 36.25 -12.42
C ASP A 53 -22.27 36.68 -10.98
N GLN A 54 -23.35 37.13 -10.34
CA GLN A 54 -23.39 37.35 -8.90
C GLN A 54 -22.92 36.07 -8.22
N VAL A 55 -21.64 36.01 -7.83
CA VAL A 55 -21.24 35.28 -6.64
C VAL A 55 -21.87 36.05 -5.50
N THR A 56 -23.14 35.76 -5.24
CA THR A 56 -23.78 36.06 -3.96
C THR A 56 -22.82 35.60 -2.86
N GLY A 57 -22.56 36.49 -1.90
CA GLY A 57 -21.39 36.43 -1.03
C GLY A 57 -21.31 35.20 -0.12
N ASP A 58 -20.66 34.13 -0.59
CA ASP A 58 -20.27 33.03 0.29
C ASP A 58 -18.95 33.38 1.00
N SER A 59 -19.07 33.70 2.29
CA SER A 59 -17.96 33.87 3.22
C SER A 59 -17.14 32.58 3.36
N PHE A 60 -15.81 32.70 3.58
CA PHE A 60 -15.00 31.53 3.98
C PHE A 60 -15.53 30.93 5.29
N TRP A 61 -15.88 31.82 6.22
CA TRP A 61 -16.43 31.49 7.53
C TRP A 61 -17.86 30.95 7.38
N PRO A 62 -18.20 29.85 8.06
CA PRO A 62 -19.56 29.35 8.06
C PRO A 62 -20.51 30.38 8.68
N GLU A 63 -21.71 30.52 8.11
CA GLU A 63 -22.74 31.42 8.62
C GLU A 63 -23.27 30.99 9.99
N LYS A 64 -23.25 29.69 10.27
CA LYS A 64 -23.77 29.07 11.50
C LYS A 64 -22.72 28.19 12.18
N GLY A 65 -22.85 28.08 13.51
CA GLY A 65 -21.99 27.26 14.35
C GLY A 65 -20.79 28.01 14.94
N ASN A 66 -20.08 27.34 15.84
CA ASN A 66 -18.94 27.92 16.55
C ASN A 66 -17.72 28.08 15.61
N ARG A 67 -17.26 29.33 15.44
CA ARG A 67 -16.14 29.66 14.55
C ARG A 67 -14.80 29.07 15.00
N THR A 68 -14.54 29.01 16.31
CA THR A 68 -13.29 28.45 16.84
C THR A 68 -13.18 26.96 16.57
N LEU A 69 -14.25 26.20 16.85
CA LEU A 69 -14.31 24.76 16.56
C LEU A 69 -14.12 24.49 15.07
N PHE A 70 -14.78 25.27 14.21
CA PHE A 70 -14.60 25.19 12.77
C PHE A 70 -13.15 25.46 12.35
N THR A 71 -12.52 26.50 12.91
CA THR A 71 -11.14 26.89 12.56
C THR A 71 -10.15 25.80 12.93
N LEU A 72 -10.26 25.22 14.13
CA LEU A 72 -9.42 24.11 14.58
C LEU A 72 -9.59 22.89 13.68
N ALA A 73 -10.84 22.52 13.38
CA ALA A 73 -11.15 21.40 12.50
C ALA A 73 -10.63 21.60 11.08
N PHE A 74 -10.89 22.77 10.47
CA PHE A 74 -10.51 23.04 9.09
C PHE A 74 -9.00 23.15 8.92
N SER A 75 -8.30 23.86 9.83
CA SER A 75 -6.83 23.96 9.80
C SER A 75 -6.17 22.59 10.02
N GLY A 76 -6.71 21.79 10.94
CA GLY A 76 -6.26 20.41 11.15
C GLY A 76 -6.46 19.54 9.91
N LEU A 77 -7.59 19.67 9.21
CA LEU A 77 -7.84 18.97 7.95
C LEU A 77 -6.85 19.39 6.85
N ILE A 78 -6.54 20.68 6.72
CA ILE A 78 -5.51 21.15 5.76
C ILE A 78 -4.17 20.50 6.06
N LEU A 79 -3.77 20.44 7.34
CA LEU A 79 -2.55 19.74 7.75
C LEU A 79 -2.63 18.25 7.35
N LEU A 80 -3.70 17.54 7.72
CA LEU A 80 -3.92 16.13 7.43
C LEU A 80 -3.80 15.79 5.94
N LEU A 81 -4.26 16.69 5.05
CA LEU A 81 -4.15 16.49 3.60
C LEU A 81 -2.78 16.87 3.03
N PHE A 82 -2.02 17.73 3.72
CA PHE A 82 -0.76 18.28 3.22
C PHE A 82 0.46 17.42 3.57
N TYR A 83 0.62 17.04 4.84
CA TYR A 83 1.88 16.46 5.31
C TYR A 83 2.16 14.97 4.99
N PRO A 84 1.16 14.08 4.75
CA PRO A 84 1.39 12.64 4.57
C PRO A 84 2.53 12.21 3.63
N PRO A 85 2.72 12.79 2.42
CA PRO A 85 3.77 12.33 1.52
C PRO A 85 5.19 12.51 2.08
N PHE A 86 5.40 13.40 3.06
CA PHE A 86 6.74 13.71 3.59
C PHE A 86 7.23 12.69 4.64
N PHE A 87 6.38 11.77 5.09
CA PHE A 87 6.71 10.77 6.11
C PHE A 87 6.71 9.36 5.52
N ARG A 88 7.60 9.10 4.55
CA ARG A 88 7.71 7.80 3.85
C ARG A 88 6.39 7.35 3.24
N GLY A 89 5.63 8.30 2.70
CA GLY A 89 4.29 8.10 2.17
C GLY A 89 3.27 7.53 3.16
N LEU A 90 3.52 7.63 4.48
CA LEU A 90 2.78 6.92 5.53
C LEU A 90 2.69 5.41 5.30
N PHE A 91 3.76 4.77 4.84
CA PHE A 91 3.81 3.32 4.65
C PHE A 91 3.89 2.53 5.98
N PHE A 92 4.54 3.11 7.00
CA PHE A 92 4.83 2.42 8.25
C PHE A 92 3.73 2.63 9.32
N PRO A 93 3.43 1.61 10.15
CA PRO A 93 2.35 1.69 11.13
C PRO A 93 2.48 2.82 12.17
N VAL A 94 3.69 3.12 12.64
CA VAL A 94 3.91 4.17 13.67
C VAL A 94 3.40 5.53 13.20
N GLU A 95 3.78 5.93 11.99
CA GLU A 95 3.33 7.17 11.36
C GLU A 95 1.83 7.16 11.07
N GLN A 96 1.29 6.02 10.64
CA GLN A 96 -0.16 5.84 10.45
C GLN A 96 -0.93 6.03 11.76
N ARG A 97 -0.44 5.53 12.90
CA ARG A 97 -1.09 5.70 14.22
C ARG A 97 -1.11 7.15 14.68
N TRP A 98 0.00 7.87 14.54
CA TRP A 98 0.03 9.31 14.83
C TRP A 98 -0.95 10.08 13.94
N THR A 99 -1.02 9.73 12.66
CA THR A 99 -1.96 10.32 11.71
C THR A 99 -3.42 10.01 12.08
N LEU A 100 -3.71 8.79 12.56
CA LEU A 100 -5.03 8.39 13.02
C LEU A 100 -5.46 9.15 14.28
N ILE A 101 -4.55 9.38 15.23
CA ILE A 101 -4.82 10.24 16.41
C ILE A 101 -5.17 11.66 15.96
N LEU A 102 -4.39 12.24 15.06
CA LEU A 102 -4.68 13.55 14.49
C LEU A 102 -6.06 13.58 13.82
N ALA A 103 -6.37 12.59 12.98
CA ALA A 103 -7.67 12.49 12.31
C ALA A 103 -8.83 12.36 13.31
N ALA A 104 -8.66 11.61 14.40
CA ALA A 104 -9.65 11.46 15.47
C ALA A 104 -9.90 12.78 16.21
N VAL A 105 -8.85 13.55 16.52
CA VAL A 105 -8.97 14.87 17.14
C VAL A 105 -9.70 15.85 16.21
N ILE A 106 -9.35 15.88 14.92
CA ILE A 106 -10.04 16.72 13.93
C ILE A 106 -11.50 16.30 13.79
N PHE A 107 -11.77 14.99 13.80
CA PHE A 107 -13.12 14.42 13.79
C PHE A 107 -13.95 14.93 14.96
N PHE A 108 -13.40 14.90 16.18
CA PHE A 108 -14.07 15.40 17.37
C PHE A 108 -14.44 16.88 17.26
N PHE A 109 -13.50 17.74 16.86
CA PHE A 109 -13.78 19.17 16.66
C PHE A 109 -14.81 19.41 15.55
N THR A 110 -14.72 18.66 14.45
CA THR A 110 -15.69 18.73 13.35
C THR A 110 -17.09 18.34 13.82
N TYR A 111 -17.19 17.27 14.63
CA TYR A 111 -18.46 16.83 15.17
C TYR A 111 -19.02 17.86 16.16
N LEU A 112 -18.21 18.43 17.06
CA LEU A 112 -18.67 19.50 17.96
C LEU A 112 -19.11 20.76 17.19
N TRP A 113 -18.43 21.10 16.09
CA TRP A 113 -18.87 22.17 15.21
C TRP A 113 -20.23 21.87 14.55
N LYS A 114 -20.42 20.68 13.96
CA LYS A 114 -21.72 20.24 13.44
C LYS A 114 -22.80 20.23 14.54
N PHE A 115 -22.43 19.78 15.73
CA PHE A 115 -23.30 19.75 16.90
C PHE A 115 -23.77 21.16 17.28
N SER A 116 -22.89 22.17 17.22
CA SER A 116 -23.26 23.58 17.43
C SER A 116 -24.25 24.13 16.40
N ARG A 117 -24.41 23.44 15.26
CA ARG A 117 -25.39 23.73 14.20
C ARG A 117 -26.67 22.90 14.31
N ARG A 118 -26.80 22.03 15.33
CA ARG A 118 -27.88 21.02 15.50
C ARG A 118 -27.90 19.94 14.42
N GLU A 119 -26.76 19.70 13.78
CA GLU A 119 -26.57 18.66 12.77
C GLU A 119 -25.91 17.43 13.42
N ILE A 120 -26.68 16.39 13.71
CA ILE A 120 -26.17 15.19 14.41
C ILE A 120 -25.93 13.98 13.50
N ALA A 121 -26.32 14.06 12.22
CA ALA A 121 -26.20 12.92 11.32
C ALA A 121 -24.73 12.57 11.07
N PHE A 122 -24.37 11.32 11.37
CA PHE A 122 -23.03 10.80 11.11
C PHE A 122 -22.90 10.29 9.66
N LEU A 123 -23.80 9.40 9.24
CA LEU A 123 -23.95 8.89 7.87
C LEU A 123 -25.33 9.29 7.35
N ASN A 124 -25.43 9.78 6.12
CA ASN A 124 -26.73 10.22 5.57
C ASN A 124 -26.90 10.07 4.05
N ARG A 125 -25.86 9.69 3.31
CA ARG A 125 -25.98 9.36 1.89
C ARG A 125 -25.41 7.98 1.61
N PRO A 126 -25.82 7.33 0.50
CA PRO A 126 -25.35 5.98 0.17
C PRO A 126 -23.83 5.80 0.20
N LEU A 127 -23.07 6.78 -0.32
CA LEU A 127 -21.61 6.71 -0.32
C LEU A 127 -21.01 6.71 1.11
N ASP A 128 -21.66 7.38 2.07
CA ASP A 128 -21.23 7.37 3.48
C ASP A 128 -21.36 5.96 4.07
N PHE A 129 -22.47 5.28 3.78
CA PHE A 129 -22.71 3.91 4.25
C PHE A 129 -21.76 2.91 3.60
N ALA A 130 -21.47 3.02 2.30
CA ALA A 130 -20.50 2.16 1.63
C ALA A 130 -19.08 2.36 2.17
N ALA A 131 -18.68 3.62 2.40
CA ALA A 131 -17.38 3.94 2.99
C ALA A 131 -17.24 3.38 4.43
N ALA A 132 -18.29 3.51 5.25
CA ALA A 132 -18.32 2.94 6.60
C ALA A 132 -18.37 1.41 6.60
N ALA A 133 -19.09 0.81 5.65
CA ALA A 133 -19.18 -0.65 5.51
C ALA A 133 -17.80 -1.28 5.30
N LEU A 134 -16.88 -0.60 4.62
CA LEU A 134 -15.53 -1.12 4.44
C LEU A 134 -14.79 -1.28 5.78
N VAL A 135 -14.91 -0.30 6.68
CA VAL A 135 -14.35 -0.39 8.05
C VAL A 135 -14.93 -1.61 8.77
N VAL A 136 -16.25 -1.80 8.69
CA VAL A 136 -16.94 -2.93 9.33
C VAL A 136 -16.44 -4.26 8.77
N VAL A 137 -16.31 -4.38 7.45
CA VAL A 137 -15.83 -5.63 6.82
C VAL A 137 -14.41 -5.96 7.24
N TYR A 138 -13.50 -4.98 7.36
CA TYR A 138 -12.15 -5.24 7.86
C TYR A 138 -12.12 -5.64 9.35
N ILE A 139 -13.01 -5.11 10.17
CA ILE A 139 -13.19 -5.57 11.56
C ILE A 139 -13.68 -7.02 11.58
N LEU A 140 -14.63 -7.39 10.72
CA LEU A 140 -15.13 -8.77 10.60
C LEU A 140 -14.06 -9.72 10.07
N ALA A 141 -13.24 -9.28 9.10
CA ALA A 141 -12.13 -10.05 8.57
C ALA A 141 -11.05 -10.34 9.62
N ALA A 142 -10.95 -9.50 10.66
CA ALA A 142 -10.01 -9.69 11.76
C ALA A 142 -10.47 -10.69 12.84
N ILE A 143 -11.58 -11.41 12.65
CA ILE A 143 -12.02 -12.47 13.59
C ILE A 143 -11.12 -13.72 13.52
N LYS A 144 -10.68 -14.12 12.32
CA LYS A 144 -9.75 -15.26 12.10
C LYS A 144 -8.62 -14.90 11.12
N PRO A 145 -7.79 -13.90 11.44
CA PRO A 145 -6.78 -13.39 10.53
C PRO A 145 -5.58 -14.33 10.45
N ALA A 146 -4.78 -14.21 9.39
CA ALA A 146 -3.49 -14.89 9.24
C ALA A 146 -2.40 -14.28 10.13
N SER A 147 -2.48 -12.98 10.41
CA SER A 147 -1.71 -12.29 11.46
C SER A 147 -2.62 -11.32 12.21
N ARG A 148 -2.66 -11.42 13.54
CA ARG A 148 -3.45 -10.50 14.37
C ARG A 148 -2.88 -9.08 14.34
N GLY A 149 -1.56 -8.93 14.40
CA GLY A 149 -0.89 -7.63 14.38
C GLY A 149 -1.15 -6.87 13.07
N LEU A 150 -0.97 -7.54 11.93
CA LEU A 150 -1.23 -6.94 10.62
C LEU A 150 -2.71 -6.61 10.40
N ALA A 151 -3.63 -7.46 10.86
CA ALA A 151 -5.06 -7.17 10.77
C ALA A 151 -5.45 -5.91 11.56
N MET A 152 -4.90 -5.72 12.75
CA MET A 152 -5.11 -4.51 13.55
C MET A 152 -4.46 -3.27 12.92
N ALA A 153 -3.35 -3.42 12.19
CA ALA A 153 -2.75 -2.34 11.41
C ALA A 153 -3.65 -1.92 10.25
N GLU A 154 -4.24 -2.89 9.54
CA GLU A 154 -5.14 -2.60 8.43
C GLU A 154 -6.43 -1.91 8.86
N ILE A 155 -7.06 -2.35 9.96
CA ILE A 155 -8.23 -1.68 10.53
C ILE A 155 -7.92 -0.20 10.81
N ALA A 156 -6.73 0.10 11.33
CA ALA A 156 -6.30 1.46 11.61
C ALA A 156 -6.16 2.30 10.35
N LYS A 157 -5.59 1.72 9.28
CA LYS A 157 -5.48 2.37 7.96
C LYS A 157 -6.86 2.66 7.37
N ILE A 158 -7.73 1.65 7.29
CA ILE A 158 -9.08 1.82 6.72
C ILE A 158 -9.92 2.81 7.54
N LEU A 159 -9.77 2.82 8.87
CA LEU A 159 -10.40 3.83 9.73
C LEU A 159 -9.86 5.24 9.46
N LEU A 160 -8.54 5.41 9.32
CA LEU A 160 -7.93 6.69 8.96
C LEU A 160 -8.45 7.20 7.61
N TYR A 161 -8.57 6.33 6.62
CA TYR A 161 -9.07 6.68 5.29
C TYR A 161 -10.55 7.06 5.32
N PHE A 162 -11.38 6.32 6.07
CA PHE A 162 -12.78 6.66 6.31
C PHE A 162 -12.93 8.02 7.02
N LEU A 163 -12.15 8.29 8.08
CA LEU A 163 -12.16 9.57 8.78
C LEU A 163 -11.75 10.71 7.84
N THR A 164 -10.74 10.50 6.99
CA THR A 164 -10.34 11.46 5.96
C THR A 164 -11.49 11.77 5.01
N TYR A 165 -12.14 10.75 4.45
CA TYR A 165 -13.33 10.91 3.61
C TYR A 165 -14.44 11.68 4.33
N TRP A 166 -14.75 11.29 5.57
CA TRP A 166 -15.82 11.89 6.34
C TRP A 166 -15.53 13.37 6.62
N LEU A 167 -14.33 13.71 7.08
CA LEU A 167 -13.90 15.08 7.36
C LEU A 167 -14.00 15.97 6.11
N VAL A 168 -13.46 15.49 4.98
CA VAL A 168 -13.51 16.22 3.71
C VAL A 168 -14.95 16.41 3.24
N SER A 169 -15.81 15.40 3.43
CA SER A 169 -17.23 15.47 3.04
C SER A 169 -18.03 16.53 3.82
N ARG A 170 -17.65 16.82 5.08
CA ARG A 170 -18.37 17.75 5.97
C ARG A 170 -17.81 19.17 6.00
N LEU A 171 -16.49 19.33 5.85
CA LEU A 171 -15.84 20.63 6.00
C LEU A 171 -15.71 21.43 4.69
N GLY A 172 -15.93 20.80 3.53
CA GLY A 172 -16.03 21.51 2.25
C GLY A 172 -17.36 22.26 2.10
N GLU A 173 -17.32 23.50 1.64
CA GLU A 173 -18.43 24.18 0.95
C GLU A 173 -17.81 24.83 -0.29
N GLN A 174 -18.61 25.37 -1.21
CA GLN A 174 -18.14 25.77 -2.55
C GLN A 174 -16.84 26.60 -2.54
N ARG A 175 -16.72 27.59 -1.63
CA ARG A 175 -15.50 28.40 -1.48
C ARG A 175 -14.39 27.69 -0.71
N ARG A 176 -14.69 26.74 0.18
CA ARG A 176 -13.73 26.01 1.00
C ARG A 176 -13.09 24.80 0.29
N THR A 177 -13.83 24.15 -0.61
CA THR A 177 -13.34 23.03 -1.43
C THR A 177 -12.07 23.40 -2.19
N ILE A 178 -11.92 24.68 -2.57
CA ILE A 178 -10.70 25.14 -3.23
C ILE A 178 -9.46 25.00 -2.33
N TYR A 179 -9.54 25.28 -1.03
CA TYR A 179 -8.39 25.18 -0.12
C TYR A 179 -8.02 23.72 0.13
N LEU A 180 -9.00 22.81 0.18
CA LEU A 180 -8.74 21.37 0.27
C LEU A 180 -8.01 20.87 -0.99
N LEU A 181 -8.42 21.32 -2.18
CA LEU A 181 -7.73 21.03 -3.44
C LEU A 181 -6.31 21.62 -3.47
N HIS A 182 -6.10 22.81 -2.90
CA HIS A 182 -4.76 23.39 -2.76
C HIS A 182 -3.88 22.59 -1.81
N ALA A 183 -4.40 22.11 -0.68
CA ALA A 183 -3.63 21.29 0.26
C ALA A 183 -3.11 20.02 -0.44
N LEU A 184 -4.00 19.31 -1.15
CA LEU A 184 -3.67 18.12 -1.95
C LEU A 184 -2.66 18.44 -3.07
N TYR A 185 -2.88 19.53 -3.80
CA TYR A 185 -2.00 19.97 -4.88
C TYR A 185 -0.60 20.34 -4.37
N LEU A 186 -0.52 21.14 -3.31
CA LEU A 186 0.75 21.59 -2.72
C LEU A 186 1.51 20.43 -2.06
N ALA A 187 0.82 19.43 -1.52
CA ALA A 187 1.44 18.19 -1.06
C ALA A 187 2.16 17.48 -2.22
N GLY A 188 1.49 17.36 -3.38
CA GLY A 188 2.08 16.84 -4.61
C GLY A 188 3.28 17.65 -5.11
N VAL A 189 3.16 18.99 -5.11
CA VAL A 189 4.25 19.90 -5.49
C VAL A 189 5.45 19.75 -4.55
N GLY A 190 5.21 19.64 -3.24
CA GLY A 190 6.26 19.41 -2.25
C GLY A 190 6.95 18.05 -2.43
N ALA A 191 6.18 16.98 -2.69
CA ALA A 191 6.75 15.67 -3.01
C ALA A 191 7.58 15.72 -4.31
N ALA A 192 7.13 16.43 -5.34
CA ALA A 192 7.90 16.61 -6.56
C ALA A 192 9.19 17.43 -6.31
N LEU A 193 9.12 18.49 -5.51
CA LEU A 193 10.30 19.26 -5.12
C LEU A 193 11.32 18.40 -4.37
N ALA A 194 10.86 17.58 -3.42
CA ALA A 194 11.72 16.68 -2.66
C ALA A 194 12.46 15.68 -3.57
N ALA A 195 11.84 15.23 -4.67
CA ALA A 195 12.50 14.36 -5.65
C ALA A 195 13.67 15.05 -6.37
N ILE A 196 13.46 16.29 -6.82
CA ILE A 196 14.51 17.08 -7.50
C ILE A 196 15.66 17.39 -6.53
N LEU A 197 15.33 17.80 -5.30
CA LEU A 197 16.34 18.10 -4.27
C LEU A 197 17.16 16.88 -3.88
N ALA A 198 16.53 15.71 -3.75
CA ALA A 198 17.22 14.45 -3.49
C ALA A 198 18.11 14.02 -4.65
N ALA A 199 17.66 14.20 -5.91
CA ALA A 199 18.44 13.84 -7.08
C ALA A 199 19.69 14.72 -7.28
N THR A 200 19.72 15.91 -6.68
CA THR A 200 20.88 16.83 -6.71
C THR A 200 21.67 16.86 -5.42
N ASP A 201 21.47 15.88 -4.53
CA ASP A 201 22.15 15.77 -3.23
C ASP A 201 22.02 17.02 -2.33
N LEU A 202 21.01 17.87 -2.56
CA LEU A 202 20.73 19.06 -1.74
C LEU A 202 19.99 18.70 -0.44
N VAL A 203 19.18 17.65 -0.48
CA VAL A 203 18.49 17.10 0.69
C VAL A 203 18.66 15.58 0.68
N TYR A 204 19.19 15.05 1.78
CA TYR A 204 19.29 13.60 1.93
C TYR A 204 17.91 12.99 2.22
N ILE A 205 17.42 12.20 1.27
CA ILE A 205 16.23 11.36 1.42
C ILE A 205 16.67 9.94 1.08
N LYS A 206 16.56 9.02 2.05
CA LYS A 206 16.85 7.61 1.83
C LYS A 206 16.03 7.13 0.62
N ASP A 207 16.70 6.54 -0.36
CA ASP A 207 16.10 6.06 -1.60
C ASP A 207 15.29 7.13 -2.37
N GLY A 208 15.59 8.43 -2.21
CA GLY A 208 14.85 9.52 -2.87
C GLY A 208 15.13 9.66 -4.38
N PHE A 209 16.28 9.16 -4.82
CA PHE A 209 16.69 9.05 -6.22
C PHE A 209 17.54 7.80 -6.41
N VAL A 210 17.06 6.82 -7.17
CA VAL A 210 17.70 5.50 -7.32
C VAL A 210 17.70 5.07 -8.78
N GLY A 211 18.86 4.65 -9.30
CA GLY A 211 18.99 4.13 -10.66
C GLY A 211 18.51 5.10 -11.75
N GLY A 212 18.72 6.40 -11.55
CA GLY A 212 18.26 7.43 -12.49
C GLY A 212 16.75 7.69 -12.45
N ARG A 213 16.05 7.36 -11.35
CA ARG A 213 14.61 7.54 -11.21
C ARG A 213 14.26 8.33 -9.96
N PHE A 214 13.22 9.16 -10.07
CA PHE A 214 12.66 9.89 -8.93
C PHE A 214 11.79 8.99 -8.05
N PHE A 215 12.08 8.96 -6.76
CA PHE A 215 11.35 8.22 -5.73
C PHE A 215 10.76 9.14 -4.66
N SER A 216 11.33 10.33 -4.45
CA SER A 216 10.89 11.34 -3.48
C SER A 216 10.89 10.81 -2.03
N THR A 217 10.26 11.55 -1.12
CA THR A 217 9.91 11.12 0.24
C THR A 217 8.97 9.92 0.26
N LEU A 218 8.31 9.56 -0.86
CA LEU A 218 7.50 8.35 -0.96
C LEU A 218 8.34 7.07 -1.06
N GLN A 219 9.62 7.17 -1.47
CA GLN A 219 10.55 6.03 -1.60
C GLN A 219 10.07 4.92 -2.54
N TYR A 220 9.07 5.21 -3.38
CA TYR A 220 8.52 4.27 -4.35
C TYR A 220 8.08 5.04 -5.61
N PRO A 221 8.70 4.77 -6.77
CA PRO A 221 8.54 5.63 -7.96
C PRO A 221 7.16 5.50 -8.59
N ASN A 222 6.52 4.33 -8.48
CA ASN A 222 5.20 4.10 -9.08
C ASN A 222 4.10 4.83 -8.28
N ALA A 223 4.18 4.80 -6.94
CA ALA A 223 3.31 5.60 -6.09
C ALA A 223 3.55 7.11 -6.26
N LEU A 224 4.81 7.53 -6.41
CA LEU A 224 5.12 8.91 -6.74
C LEU A 224 4.44 9.31 -8.07
N ALA A 225 4.56 8.49 -9.11
CA ALA A 225 3.97 8.75 -10.42
C ALA A 225 2.44 8.90 -10.37
N SER A 226 1.75 7.97 -9.68
CA SER A 226 0.30 8.03 -9.53
C SER A 226 -0.13 9.27 -8.72
N TYR A 227 0.60 9.59 -7.65
CA TYR A 227 0.35 10.74 -6.78
C TYR A 227 0.54 12.09 -7.49
N VAL A 228 1.67 12.32 -8.16
CA VAL A 228 1.92 13.57 -8.90
C VAL A 228 1.05 13.68 -10.16
N GLY A 229 0.64 12.54 -10.75
CA GLY A 229 -0.34 12.50 -11.83
C GLY A 229 -1.70 13.02 -11.36
N ALA A 230 -2.21 12.53 -10.22
CA ALA A 230 -3.45 13.02 -9.63
C ALA A 230 -3.34 14.50 -9.22
N ALA A 231 -2.22 14.91 -8.62
CA ALA A 231 -1.96 16.30 -8.29
C ALA A 231 -1.94 17.20 -9.55
N SER A 232 -1.38 16.73 -10.66
CA SER A 232 -1.36 17.48 -11.94
C SER A 232 -2.78 17.72 -12.46
N ILE A 233 -3.68 16.73 -12.38
CA ILE A 233 -5.09 16.87 -12.78
C ILE A 233 -5.80 17.94 -11.93
N ILE A 234 -5.56 17.95 -10.62
CA ILE A 234 -6.05 19.01 -9.72
C ILE A 234 -5.44 20.36 -10.12
N GLY A 235 -4.15 20.39 -10.43
CA GLY A 235 -3.42 21.58 -10.89
C GLY A 235 -3.98 22.18 -12.17
N PHE A 236 -4.41 21.37 -13.14
CA PHE A 236 -5.05 21.85 -14.37
C PHE A 236 -6.37 22.58 -14.07
N TYR A 237 -7.17 22.07 -13.12
CA TYR A 237 -8.37 22.75 -12.65
C TYR A 237 -8.05 24.06 -11.93
N LEU A 238 -7.08 24.05 -11.00
CA LEU A 238 -6.69 25.26 -10.26
C LEU A 238 -6.16 26.34 -11.19
N TRP A 239 -5.34 25.99 -12.16
CA TRP A 239 -4.87 26.89 -13.22
C TRP A 239 -6.03 27.48 -14.03
N ALA A 240 -6.99 26.65 -14.45
CA ALA A 240 -8.12 27.07 -15.27
C ALA A 240 -9.00 28.11 -14.54
N ARG A 241 -9.14 27.95 -13.22
CA ARG A 241 -9.87 28.86 -12.33
C ARG A 241 -9.08 30.12 -11.98
N ALA A 242 -7.76 30.05 -12.00
CA ALA A 242 -6.89 31.13 -11.52
C ALA A 242 -6.97 32.40 -12.37
N GLY A 243 -6.82 33.55 -11.70
CA GLY A 243 -6.57 34.82 -12.37
C GLY A 243 -5.16 34.88 -12.99
N ASN A 244 -4.97 35.80 -13.93
CA ASN A 244 -3.76 35.90 -14.77
C ASN A 244 -2.44 35.85 -14.00
N ARG A 245 -2.32 36.55 -12.86
CA ARG A 245 -1.08 36.54 -12.05
C ARG A 245 -0.74 35.15 -11.49
N TRP A 246 -1.74 34.41 -11.03
CA TRP A 246 -1.55 33.13 -10.36
C TRP A 246 -1.34 31.98 -11.34
N ARG A 247 -1.76 32.14 -12.61
CA ARG A 247 -1.53 31.14 -13.67
C ARG A 247 -0.05 30.84 -13.91
N TYR A 248 0.84 31.81 -13.72
CA TYR A 248 2.29 31.58 -13.79
C TYR A 248 2.80 30.67 -12.68
N GLY A 249 2.31 30.85 -11.44
CA GLY A 249 2.63 29.96 -10.32
C GLY A 249 2.17 28.52 -10.58
N TYR A 250 0.94 28.33 -11.08
CA TYR A 250 0.47 26.99 -11.47
C TYR A 250 1.22 26.41 -12.68
N ALA A 251 1.67 27.22 -13.63
CA ALA A 251 2.49 26.75 -14.74
C ALA A 251 3.84 26.22 -14.25
N ALA A 252 4.52 26.96 -13.37
CA ALA A 252 5.77 26.52 -12.75
C ALA A 252 5.59 25.21 -11.95
N ALA A 253 4.52 25.14 -11.15
CA ALA A 253 4.25 23.97 -10.32
C ALA A 253 3.79 22.74 -11.13
N ASN A 254 2.95 22.90 -12.16
CA ASN A 254 2.58 21.80 -13.06
C ASN A 254 3.75 21.33 -13.92
N TYR A 255 4.66 22.23 -14.32
CA TYR A 255 5.92 21.86 -14.95
C TYR A 255 6.72 20.92 -14.04
N LEU A 256 6.93 21.29 -12.78
CA LEU A 256 7.63 20.46 -11.81
C LEU A 256 6.97 19.08 -11.63
N LEU A 257 5.64 19.06 -11.46
CA LEU A 257 4.88 17.80 -11.31
C LEU A 257 5.04 16.89 -12.53
N LEU A 258 4.91 17.42 -13.74
CA LEU A 258 5.04 16.64 -14.98
C LEU A 258 6.49 16.21 -15.24
N MET A 259 7.48 17.02 -14.89
CA MET A 259 8.90 16.65 -15.00
C MET A 259 9.21 15.47 -14.07
N VAL A 260 8.73 15.52 -12.83
CA VAL A 260 8.92 14.42 -11.86
C VAL A 260 8.12 13.19 -12.30
N PHE A 261 6.89 13.36 -12.79
CA PHE A 261 6.10 12.28 -13.38
C PHE A 261 6.90 11.53 -14.46
N LEU A 262 7.49 12.24 -15.42
CA LEU A 262 8.32 11.65 -16.48
C LEU A 262 9.56 10.94 -15.89
N GLY A 263 10.23 11.56 -14.92
CA GLY A 263 11.42 11.00 -14.30
C GLY A 263 11.18 9.85 -13.31
N THR A 264 9.93 9.54 -12.97
CA THR A 264 9.62 8.30 -12.23
C THR A 264 9.86 7.05 -13.08
N GLY A 265 9.72 7.14 -14.41
CA GLY A 265 9.79 6.00 -15.31
C GLY A 265 8.75 4.91 -15.04
N SER A 266 7.60 5.25 -14.43
CA SER A 266 6.52 4.28 -14.16
C SER A 266 5.78 3.92 -15.46
N ARG A 267 5.96 2.67 -15.92
CA ARG A 267 5.29 2.12 -17.10
C ARG A 267 3.77 2.13 -16.98
N GLY A 268 3.25 1.73 -15.81
CA GLY A 268 1.82 1.77 -15.53
C GLY A 268 1.25 3.18 -15.58
N ALA A 269 1.98 4.16 -15.04
CA ALA A 269 1.57 5.56 -15.07
C ALA A 269 1.58 6.14 -16.50
N PHE A 270 2.55 5.76 -17.33
CA PHE A 270 2.59 6.16 -18.74
C PHE A 270 1.44 5.60 -19.59
N LEU A 271 0.82 4.50 -19.16
CA LEU A 271 -0.41 4.00 -19.78
C LEU A 271 -1.64 4.76 -19.28
N ILE A 272 -1.77 4.93 -17.97
CA ILE A 272 -3.01 5.37 -17.32
C ILE A 272 -3.19 6.89 -17.38
N PHE A 273 -2.16 7.65 -17.02
CA PHE A 273 -2.26 9.10 -16.88
C PHE A 273 -2.64 9.78 -18.21
N PRO A 274 -2.01 9.47 -19.37
CA PRO A 274 -2.43 10.05 -20.65
C PRO A 274 -3.88 9.71 -21.02
N ALA A 275 -4.32 8.48 -20.78
CA ALA A 275 -5.71 8.07 -21.06
C ALA A 275 -6.72 8.87 -20.22
N VAL A 276 -6.44 9.04 -18.93
CA VAL A 276 -7.28 9.84 -18.02
C VAL A 276 -7.26 11.33 -18.40
N VAL A 277 -6.11 11.87 -18.78
CA VAL A 277 -5.98 13.27 -19.21
C VAL A 277 -6.72 13.53 -20.54
N ILE A 278 -6.68 12.60 -21.49
CA ILE A 278 -7.48 12.68 -22.72
C ILE A 278 -8.97 12.70 -22.39
N LEU A 279 -9.42 11.79 -21.51
CA LEU A 279 -10.82 11.75 -21.07
C LEU A 279 -11.22 13.04 -20.35
N TYR A 280 -10.37 13.56 -19.45
CA TYR A 280 -10.55 14.85 -18.79
C TYR A 280 -10.71 15.99 -19.80
N TRP A 281 -9.92 16.02 -20.87
CA TRP A 281 -10.04 17.04 -21.89
C TRP A 281 -11.33 16.90 -22.72
N LEU A 282 -11.67 15.68 -23.16
CA LEU A 282 -12.89 15.42 -23.93
C LEU A 282 -14.15 15.82 -23.16
N LEU A 283 -14.16 15.57 -21.85
CA LEU A 283 -15.26 15.90 -20.96
C LEU A 283 -15.19 17.32 -20.39
N ALA A 284 -14.10 18.08 -20.59
CA ALA A 284 -14.04 19.45 -20.09
C ALA A 284 -15.12 20.32 -20.76
N PRO A 285 -15.70 21.33 -20.08
CA PRO A 285 -16.70 22.20 -20.69
C PRO A 285 -16.11 23.05 -21.83
N GLY A 286 -16.90 23.38 -22.85
CA GLY A 286 -16.42 24.01 -24.11
C GLY A 286 -15.58 25.29 -23.96
N GLY A 287 -15.79 26.06 -22.88
CA GLY A 287 -14.98 27.25 -22.56
C GLY A 287 -13.61 26.99 -21.93
N TYR A 288 -13.35 25.75 -21.47
CA TYR A 288 -12.11 25.37 -20.79
C TYR A 288 -11.24 24.42 -21.63
N ARG A 289 -11.84 23.61 -22.51
CA ARG A 289 -11.16 22.55 -23.31
C ARG A 289 -9.84 23.01 -23.94
N LEU A 290 -9.89 24.06 -24.76
CA LEU A 290 -8.71 24.49 -25.52
C LEU A 290 -7.62 25.05 -24.60
N ASN A 291 -8.02 25.79 -23.56
CA ASN A 291 -7.08 26.44 -22.64
C ASN A 291 -6.39 25.42 -21.75
N THR A 292 -7.12 24.46 -21.18
CA THR A 292 -6.53 23.41 -20.35
C THR A 292 -5.64 22.48 -21.16
N LEU A 293 -5.99 22.21 -22.42
CA LEU A 293 -5.12 21.48 -23.35
C LEU A 293 -3.84 22.26 -23.65
N ALA A 294 -3.95 23.54 -24.00
CA ALA A 294 -2.77 24.36 -24.28
C ALA A 294 -1.83 24.45 -23.07
N HIS A 295 -2.38 24.56 -21.86
CA HIS A 295 -1.61 24.56 -20.61
C HIS A 295 -0.88 23.24 -20.36
N LEU A 296 -1.59 22.12 -20.50
CA LEU A 296 -1.02 20.77 -20.40
C LEU A 296 0.14 20.61 -21.38
N LEU A 297 -0.05 21.01 -22.63
CA LEU A 297 0.95 20.88 -23.67
C LEU A 297 2.18 21.76 -23.41
N ALA A 298 1.97 23.01 -22.98
CA ALA A 298 3.06 23.91 -22.61
C ALA A 298 3.88 23.35 -21.43
N CYS A 299 3.21 22.90 -20.36
CA CYS A 299 3.88 22.31 -19.21
C CYS A 299 4.53 20.97 -19.54
N GLY A 300 3.92 20.16 -20.40
CA GLY A 300 4.46 18.88 -20.86
C GLY A 300 5.69 19.05 -21.74
N ALA A 301 5.68 19.99 -22.69
CA ALA A 301 6.85 20.33 -23.50
C ALA A 301 8.00 20.87 -22.62
N ALA A 302 7.69 21.77 -21.68
CA ALA A 302 8.63 22.24 -20.69
C ALA A 302 9.24 21.10 -19.85
N ALA A 303 8.40 20.15 -19.39
CA ALA A 303 8.83 18.99 -18.63
C ALA A 303 9.76 18.07 -19.44
N LEU A 304 9.48 17.88 -20.73
CA LEU A 304 10.35 17.13 -21.65
C LEU A 304 11.72 17.80 -21.80
N VAL A 305 11.74 19.12 -22.00
CA VAL A 305 12.99 19.89 -22.05
C VAL A 305 13.76 19.75 -20.75
N GLY A 306 13.11 19.97 -19.61
CA GLY A 306 13.74 19.90 -18.29
C GLY A 306 14.33 18.52 -18.00
N VAL A 307 13.57 17.45 -18.23
CA VAL A 307 14.00 16.09 -17.88
C VAL A 307 15.07 15.53 -18.81
N ALA A 308 15.16 16.01 -20.06
CA ALA A 308 16.01 15.44 -21.12
C ALA A 308 17.47 15.23 -20.72
N ARG A 309 18.06 16.17 -19.98
CA ARG A 309 19.45 16.06 -19.48
C ARG A 309 19.54 16.14 -17.95
N PHE A 310 18.49 16.55 -17.25
CA PHE A 310 18.53 16.62 -15.79
C PHE A 310 18.92 15.29 -15.16
N ILE A 311 18.24 14.20 -15.53
CA ILE A 311 18.48 12.87 -14.93
C ILE A 311 19.90 12.36 -15.22
N PRO A 312 20.37 12.30 -16.50
CA PRO A 312 21.75 11.92 -16.79
C PRO A 312 22.79 12.74 -16.04
N LEU A 313 22.58 14.06 -15.94
CA LEU A 313 23.50 14.97 -15.25
C LEU A 313 23.46 14.78 -13.73
N ALA A 314 22.28 14.53 -13.16
CA ALA A 314 22.10 14.19 -11.75
C ALA A 314 22.83 12.88 -11.39
N VAL A 315 22.67 11.84 -12.22
CA VAL A 315 23.42 10.57 -12.06
C VAL A 315 24.93 10.79 -12.17
N ALA A 316 25.36 11.64 -13.10
CA ALA A 316 26.76 12.02 -13.26
C ALA A 316 27.27 13.02 -12.21
N LYS A 317 26.46 13.40 -11.21
CA LYS A 317 26.76 14.40 -10.18
C LYS A 317 27.14 15.79 -10.73
N ALA A 318 26.76 16.09 -11.97
CA ALA A 318 26.91 17.39 -12.61
C ALA A 318 25.72 18.30 -12.26
N HIS A 319 25.58 18.65 -10.98
CA HIS A 319 24.38 19.31 -10.45
C HIS A 319 24.13 20.72 -11.02
N GLY A 320 25.18 21.53 -11.23
CA GLY A 320 25.04 22.87 -11.81
C GLY A 320 24.38 22.84 -13.21
N PRO A 321 24.95 22.07 -14.16
CA PRO A 321 24.31 21.83 -15.46
C PRO A 321 22.90 21.22 -15.35
N ALA A 322 22.65 20.30 -14.41
CA ALA A 322 21.31 19.74 -14.20
C ALA A 322 20.28 20.83 -13.84
N TRP A 323 20.63 21.74 -12.92
CA TRP A 323 19.81 22.92 -12.60
C TRP A 323 19.65 23.87 -13.78
N GLY A 324 20.64 23.97 -14.68
CA GLY A 324 20.51 24.67 -15.96
C GLY A 324 19.38 24.11 -16.85
N TRP A 325 19.24 22.79 -16.92
CA TRP A 325 18.14 22.17 -17.66
C TRP A 325 16.79 22.31 -16.96
N PHE A 326 16.76 22.21 -15.64
CA PHE A 326 15.56 22.50 -14.85
C PHE A 326 15.06 23.94 -15.06
N THR A 327 15.98 24.92 -15.04
CA THR A 327 15.63 26.33 -15.23
C THR A 327 15.21 26.62 -16.66
N LEU A 328 15.83 26.00 -17.66
CA LEU A 328 15.39 26.08 -19.06
C LEU A 328 13.95 25.58 -19.23
N GLY A 329 13.62 24.40 -18.69
CA GLY A 329 12.25 23.88 -18.69
C GLY A 329 11.26 24.85 -18.03
N LEU A 330 11.63 25.42 -16.88
CA LEU A 330 10.81 26.42 -16.19
C LEU A 330 10.55 27.66 -17.05
N VAL A 331 11.58 28.19 -17.72
CA VAL A 331 11.45 29.34 -18.64
C VAL A 331 10.49 28.99 -19.78
N VAL A 332 10.62 27.80 -20.38
CA VAL A 332 9.71 27.32 -21.43
C VAL A 332 8.26 27.26 -20.93
N ALA A 333 8.03 26.79 -19.70
CA ALA A 333 6.68 26.75 -19.11
C ALA A 333 6.08 28.16 -18.93
N LEU A 334 6.88 29.11 -18.45
CA LEU A 334 6.45 30.49 -18.22
C LEU A 334 6.23 31.25 -19.53
N VAL A 335 7.06 31.02 -20.56
CA VAL A 335 6.86 31.56 -21.90
C VAL A 335 5.61 30.95 -22.54
N GLY A 336 5.41 29.64 -22.42
CA GLY A 336 4.18 28.97 -22.87
C GLY A 336 2.94 29.58 -22.20
N GLN A 337 3.00 29.84 -20.90
CA GLN A 337 1.94 30.53 -20.17
C GLN A 337 1.68 31.96 -20.70
N LEU A 338 2.74 32.72 -20.99
CA LEU A 338 2.65 34.05 -21.58
C LEU A 338 1.96 34.00 -22.95
N LEU A 339 2.33 33.04 -23.81
CA LEU A 339 1.73 32.84 -25.13
C LEU A 339 0.24 32.48 -25.02
N ILE A 340 -0.13 31.58 -24.11
CA ILE A 340 -1.54 31.23 -23.86
C ILE A 340 -2.33 32.47 -23.44
N GLN A 341 -1.76 33.31 -22.57
CA GLN A 341 -2.40 34.54 -22.13
C GLN A 341 -2.51 35.59 -23.25
N GLY A 342 -1.48 35.74 -24.09
CA GLY A 342 -1.43 36.68 -25.20
C GLY A 342 -2.37 36.29 -26.35
N ALA A 343 -2.40 35.01 -26.73
CA ALA A 343 -3.30 34.48 -27.75
C ALA A 343 -4.77 34.71 -27.41
N GLY A 344 -5.11 34.66 -26.11
CA GLY A 344 -6.44 34.97 -25.60
C GLY A 344 -6.89 36.42 -25.82
N ARG A 345 -5.95 37.38 -25.91
CA ARG A 345 -6.21 38.81 -26.13
C ARG A 345 -6.36 39.17 -27.62
N VAL A 346 -5.56 38.53 -28.48
CA VAL A 346 -5.47 38.88 -29.91
C VAL A 346 -6.50 38.12 -30.76
N LEU A 347 -6.72 36.84 -30.47
CA LEU A 347 -7.60 36.00 -31.27
C LEU A 347 -8.99 36.04 -30.66
N THR A 348 -9.96 36.58 -31.39
CA THR A 348 -11.34 36.77 -30.89
C THR A 348 -12.25 35.58 -31.21
N THR A 349 -12.01 34.88 -32.34
CA THR A 349 -12.86 33.76 -32.79
C THR A 349 -12.38 32.40 -32.26
N PRO A 350 -13.30 31.46 -31.93
CA PRO A 350 -12.94 30.11 -31.46
C PRO A 350 -12.10 29.32 -32.46
N ARG A 351 -12.36 29.48 -33.77
CA ARG A 351 -11.61 28.81 -34.84
C ARG A 351 -10.18 29.34 -34.97
N ALA A 352 -9.98 30.66 -34.90
CA ALA A 352 -8.64 31.25 -34.93
C ALA A 352 -7.83 30.88 -33.68
N ARG A 353 -8.47 30.81 -32.51
CA ARG A 353 -7.84 30.29 -31.28
C ARG A 353 -7.46 28.82 -31.40
N MET A 354 -8.30 27.99 -32.00
CA MET A 354 -8.01 26.59 -32.23
C MET A 354 -6.83 26.42 -33.20
N ALA A 355 -6.83 27.15 -34.32
CA ALA A 355 -5.74 27.14 -35.29
C ALA A 355 -4.41 27.60 -34.68
N ALA A 356 -4.43 28.70 -33.90
CA ALA A 356 -3.24 29.17 -33.20
C ALA A 356 -2.80 28.23 -32.08
N GLY A 357 -3.73 27.62 -31.35
CA GLY A 357 -3.42 26.59 -30.35
C GLY A 357 -2.76 25.36 -30.97
N VAL A 358 -3.22 24.92 -32.14
CA VAL A 358 -2.61 23.82 -32.91
C VAL A 358 -1.25 24.21 -33.49
N ALA A 359 -1.08 25.45 -33.96
CA ALA A 359 0.21 25.95 -34.45
C ALA A 359 1.24 26.08 -33.32
N ILE A 360 0.84 26.66 -32.17
CA ILE A 360 1.68 26.75 -30.96
C ILE A 360 2.01 25.34 -30.45
N LEU A 361 1.07 24.40 -30.51
CA LEU A 361 1.31 22.98 -30.21
C LEU A 361 2.39 22.38 -31.12
N ALA A 362 2.26 22.56 -32.44
CA ALA A 362 3.23 22.02 -33.41
C ALA A 362 4.63 22.63 -33.19
N ILE A 363 4.70 23.91 -32.86
CA ILE A 363 5.96 24.63 -32.61
C ILE A 363 6.57 24.23 -31.26
N LEU A 364 5.80 24.18 -30.18
CA LEU A 364 6.33 23.87 -28.85
C LEU A 364 6.72 22.39 -28.74
N VAL A 365 5.87 21.47 -29.20
CA VAL A 365 6.17 20.03 -29.16
C VAL A 365 7.22 19.68 -30.21
N GLY A 366 7.07 20.17 -31.45
CA GLY A 366 8.05 19.94 -32.51
C GLY A 366 9.40 20.60 -32.23
N GLY A 367 9.41 21.83 -31.70
CA GLY A 367 10.62 22.55 -31.33
C GLY A 367 11.34 21.94 -30.12
N ALA A 368 10.61 21.57 -29.05
CA ALA A 368 11.19 20.86 -27.92
C ALA A 368 11.78 19.51 -28.34
N ALA A 369 11.09 18.78 -29.23
CA ALA A 369 11.56 17.52 -29.77
C ALA A 369 12.85 17.66 -30.58
N VAL A 370 12.87 18.57 -31.54
CA VAL A 370 14.05 18.85 -32.38
C VAL A 370 15.23 19.30 -31.51
N PHE A 371 14.98 20.16 -30.52
CA PHE A 371 16.00 20.63 -29.59
C PHE A 371 16.59 19.49 -28.75
N VAL A 372 15.73 18.64 -28.17
CA VAL A 372 16.15 17.47 -27.38
C VAL A 372 16.94 16.48 -28.25
N GLN A 373 16.48 16.24 -29.48
CA GLN A 373 17.15 15.35 -30.43
C GLN A 373 18.56 15.86 -30.80
N HIS A 374 18.71 17.15 -31.08
CA HIS A 374 20.00 17.78 -31.39
C HIS A 374 20.97 17.73 -30.19
N GLN A 375 20.49 17.95 -28.98
CA GLN A 375 21.31 17.99 -27.76
C GLN A 375 21.75 16.60 -27.26
N LEU A 376 21.00 15.56 -27.57
CA LEU A 376 21.32 14.19 -27.15
C LEU A 376 22.19 13.42 -28.15
N GLY A 377 22.53 14.00 -29.31
CA GLY A 377 23.34 13.33 -30.34
C GLY A 377 22.66 12.06 -30.91
N VAL A 378 21.35 11.93 -30.74
CA VAL A 378 20.57 10.76 -31.16
C VAL A 378 20.35 10.85 -32.66
N SER A 379 21.23 10.20 -33.43
CA SER A 379 20.93 9.93 -34.84
C SER A 379 19.73 8.96 -34.91
N ALA A 380 18.90 9.09 -35.93
CA ALA A 380 17.79 8.16 -36.17
C ALA A 380 18.25 6.68 -36.33
N ALA A 381 19.56 6.43 -36.44
CA ALA A 381 20.17 5.11 -36.52
C ALA A 381 20.46 4.46 -35.15
N SER A 382 20.53 5.22 -34.04
CA SER A 382 20.83 4.66 -32.71
C SER A 382 19.61 4.16 -31.93
N THR A 383 18.40 4.31 -32.46
CA THR A 383 17.13 3.88 -31.83
C THR A 383 16.67 2.48 -32.24
N GLY A 384 17.49 1.71 -32.96
CA GLY A 384 17.20 0.29 -33.23
C GLY A 384 15.85 0.01 -33.90
N GLY A 385 15.33 0.95 -34.70
CA GLY A 385 14.21 0.71 -35.61
C GLY A 385 12.84 0.35 -35.01
N GLN A 386 12.62 0.41 -33.69
CA GLN A 386 11.40 -0.14 -33.07
C GLN A 386 10.52 0.84 -32.26
N VAL A 387 10.65 2.16 -32.44
CA VAL A 387 9.53 3.09 -32.18
C VAL A 387 9.07 3.68 -33.51
N PRO A 388 7.92 3.27 -34.06
CA PRO A 388 7.38 3.90 -35.24
C PRO A 388 7.02 5.36 -34.94
N GLY A 389 7.53 6.29 -35.76
CA GLY A 389 6.98 7.63 -35.87
C GLY A 389 7.53 8.70 -34.91
N VAL A 390 6.82 9.83 -34.87
CA VAL A 390 7.25 11.12 -34.30
C VAL A 390 7.64 11.02 -32.80
N LEU A 391 7.03 10.09 -32.04
CA LEU A 391 7.26 9.94 -30.59
C LEU A 391 8.70 9.56 -30.22
N GLY A 392 9.35 8.68 -31.00
CA GLY A 392 10.75 8.29 -30.79
C GLY A 392 11.75 9.42 -31.07
N LYS A 393 11.31 10.48 -31.76
CA LYS A 393 12.09 11.70 -32.02
C LYS A 393 11.88 12.79 -30.96
N ILE A 394 10.78 12.71 -30.19
CA ILE A 394 10.38 13.74 -29.21
C ILE A 394 10.85 13.40 -27.79
N LEU A 395 10.84 12.14 -27.41
CA LEU A 395 11.02 11.72 -26.01
C LEU A 395 12.49 11.43 -25.65
N PRO A 396 12.92 11.71 -24.41
CA PRO A 396 14.24 11.32 -23.92
C PRO A 396 14.46 9.79 -24.02
N PRO A 397 15.68 9.30 -24.34
CA PRO A 397 15.96 7.87 -24.53
C PRO A 397 15.52 6.98 -23.36
N GLN A 398 15.66 7.48 -22.13
CA GLN A 398 15.25 6.79 -20.91
C GLN A 398 13.73 6.65 -20.78
N VAL A 399 12.95 7.60 -21.32
CA VAL A 399 11.49 7.51 -21.36
C VAL A 399 11.05 6.60 -22.51
N VAL A 400 11.72 6.71 -23.67
CA VAL A 400 11.49 5.85 -24.84
C VAL A 400 11.70 4.38 -24.49
N SER A 401 12.82 4.03 -23.85
CA SER A 401 13.10 2.65 -23.46
C SER A 401 12.03 2.09 -22.54
N ARG A 402 11.54 2.91 -21.59
CA ARG A 402 10.45 2.51 -20.68
C ARG A 402 9.13 2.29 -21.40
N LEU A 403 8.81 3.09 -22.42
CA LEU A 403 7.61 2.91 -23.25
C LEU A 403 7.71 1.66 -24.13
N GLN A 404 8.90 1.36 -24.67
CA GLN A 404 9.17 0.13 -25.42
C GLN A 404 9.04 -1.13 -24.54
N ASP A 405 9.43 -1.01 -23.27
CA ASP A 405 9.34 -2.09 -22.27
C ASP A 405 7.92 -2.28 -21.68
N ILE A 406 6.90 -1.57 -22.19
CA ILE A 406 5.49 -1.84 -21.84
C ILE A 406 5.03 -3.08 -22.62
N ASN A 407 5.43 -4.24 -22.12
CA ASN A 407 4.95 -5.53 -22.62
C ASN A 407 4.60 -6.45 -21.44
N LEU A 408 3.78 -7.47 -21.73
CA LEU A 408 3.36 -8.47 -20.74
C LEU A 408 4.45 -9.50 -20.44
N GLU A 409 5.48 -9.57 -21.29
CA GLU A 409 6.57 -10.56 -21.20
C GLU A 409 7.72 -10.15 -20.28
N THR A 410 7.83 -8.87 -19.90
CA THR A 410 8.87 -8.44 -18.96
C THR A 410 8.70 -9.15 -17.63
N ARG A 411 9.81 -9.51 -16.97
CA ARG A 411 9.84 -10.18 -15.67
C ARG A 411 8.83 -9.60 -14.68
N SER A 412 8.84 -8.28 -14.47
CA SER A 412 7.93 -7.61 -13.52
C SER A 412 6.45 -7.70 -13.91
N SER A 413 6.12 -7.73 -15.21
CA SER A 413 4.75 -7.88 -15.67
C SER A 413 4.25 -9.31 -15.44
N ARG A 414 5.08 -10.31 -15.78
CA ARG A 414 4.83 -11.72 -15.49
C ARG A 414 4.65 -11.96 -13.99
N GLU A 415 5.55 -11.41 -13.16
CA GLU A 415 5.47 -11.47 -11.69
C GLU A 415 4.12 -10.94 -11.16
N ARG A 416 3.69 -9.74 -11.57
CA ARG A 416 2.39 -9.16 -11.13
C ARG A 416 1.18 -10.02 -11.50
N ILE A 417 1.18 -10.60 -12.70
CA ILE A 417 0.11 -11.51 -13.15
C ILE A 417 0.10 -12.78 -12.29
N ILE A 418 1.26 -13.40 -12.08
CA ILE A 418 1.36 -14.64 -11.31
C ILE A 418 0.99 -14.38 -9.84
N TRP A 419 1.45 -13.30 -9.23
CA TRP A 419 1.10 -12.95 -7.85
C TRP A 419 -0.40 -12.68 -7.70
N THR A 420 -1.03 -12.06 -8.70
CA THR A 420 -2.50 -11.92 -8.75
C THR A 420 -3.19 -13.29 -8.84
N GLN A 421 -2.65 -14.23 -9.61
CA GLN A 421 -3.19 -15.60 -9.67
C GLN A 421 -3.05 -16.33 -8.34
N ASP A 422 -1.91 -16.19 -7.66
CA ASP A 422 -1.68 -16.78 -6.34
C ASP A 422 -2.60 -16.14 -5.29
N ALA A 423 -2.86 -14.84 -5.37
CA ALA A 423 -3.86 -14.15 -4.56
C ALA A 423 -5.27 -14.73 -4.78
N LEU A 424 -5.67 -14.98 -6.02
CA LEU A 424 -6.97 -15.62 -6.32
C LEU A 424 -7.07 -17.04 -5.76
N GLN A 425 -5.97 -17.79 -5.67
CA GLN A 425 -5.96 -19.10 -5.00
C GLN A 425 -6.25 -18.96 -3.50
N MET A 426 -5.67 -17.95 -2.85
CA MET A 426 -6.00 -17.63 -1.46
C MET A 426 -7.49 -17.30 -1.32
N VAL A 427 -8.03 -16.41 -2.17
CA VAL A 427 -9.46 -16.03 -2.13
C VAL A 427 -10.36 -17.26 -2.25
N ARG A 428 -10.05 -18.21 -3.12
CA ARG A 428 -10.82 -19.46 -3.25
C ARG A 428 -10.87 -20.28 -1.97
N GLN A 429 -9.82 -20.26 -1.16
CA GLN A 429 -9.78 -20.97 0.12
C GLN A 429 -10.60 -20.26 1.22
N ARG A 430 -10.64 -18.92 1.21
CA ARG A 430 -11.40 -18.11 2.19
C ARG A 430 -12.26 -17.03 1.51
N PRO A 431 -13.31 -17.42 0.76
CA PRO A 431 -13.99 -16.51 -0.16
C PRO A 431 -14.81 -15.41 0.52
N LEU A 432 -15.31 -15.61 1.74
CA LEU A 432 -16.22 -14.65 2.37
C LEU A 432 -15.48 -13.45 2.98
N LEU A 433 -14.62 -13.70 3.97
CA LEU A 433 -13.94 -12.67 4.77
C LEU A 433 -12.41 -12.69 4.61
N GLY A 434 -11.86 -13.53 3.73
CA GLY A 434 -10.44 -13.56 3.43
C GLY A 434 -9.57 -14.03 4.59
N PHE A 435 -8.32 -13.56 4.59
CA PHE A 435 -7.27 -13.86 5.57
C PHE A 435 -7.08 -12.75 6.61
N GLY A 436 -7.95 -11.74 6.64
CA GLY A 436 -7.76 -10.53 7.45
C GLY A 436 -6.75 -9.58 6.81
N GLY A 437 -6.69 -8.33 7.31
CA GLY A 437 -5.73 -7.33 6.86
C GLY A 437 -4.28 -7.81 6.97
N GLY A 438 -3.46 -7.54 5.95
CA GLY A 438 -2.11 -8.11 5.80
C GLY A 438 -2.08 -9.63 5.56
N GLY A 439 -3.22 -10.22 5.21
CA GLY A 439 -3.35 -11.66 4.97
C GLY A 439 -2.45 -12.18 3.86
N TRP A 440 -2.20 -11.36 2.82
CA TRP A 440 -1.21 -11.66 1.79
C TRP A 440 0.17 -11.85 2.41
N GLU A 441 0.72 -10.81 3.04
CA GLU A 441 2.06 -10.80 3.65
C GLU A 441 2.27 -11.99 4.59
N ALA A 442 1.26 -12.33 5.38
CA ALA A 442 1.34 -13.42 6.35
C ALA A 442 1.34 -14.82 5.71
N ALA A 443 0.52 -15.07 4.68
CA ALA A 443 0.18 -16.44 4.26
C ALA A 443 0.51 -16.80 2.80
N TYR A 444 0.91 -15.84 1.94
CA TYR A 444 1.08 -16.09 0.49
C TYR A 444 2.10 -17.19 0.17
N ARG A 445 3.10 -17.41 1.04
CA ARG A 445 4.17 -18.41 0.85
C ARG A 445 3.65 -19.82 0.60
N GLN A 446 2.46 -20.15 1.11
CA GLN A 446 1.83 -21.45 0.91
C GLN A 446 1.34 -21.66 -0.53
N TYR A 447 1.06 -20.56 -1.25
CA TYR A 447 0.42 -20.57 -2.58
C TYR A 447 1.39 -20.29 -3.71
N GLN A 448 2.64 -19.97 -3.37
CA GLN A 448 3.68 -19.64 -4.34
C GLN A 448 3.87 -20.75 -5.36
N ARG A 449 4.06 -20.36 -6.63
CA ARG A 449 4.49 -21.26 -7.71
C ARG A 449 6.00 -21.37 -7.85
N TYR A 450 6.72 -20.37 -7.37
CA TYR A 450 8.18 -20.31 -7.29
C TYR A 450 8.55 -19.39 -6.13
N TYR A 451 9.81 -19.40 -5.71
CA TYR A 451 10.24 -18.53 -4.63
C TYR A 451 10.34 -17.07 -5.07
N TYR A 452 9.57 -16.21 -4.42
CA TYR A 452 9.66 -14.76 -4.49
C TYR A 452 9.40 -14.14 -3.11
N ASN A 453 9.82 -12.89 -2.90
CA ASN A 453 9.43 -12.13 -1.72
C ASN A 453 8.59 -10.91 -2.13
N SER A 454 7.37 -10.82 -1.59
CA SER A 454 6.54 -9.63 -1.74
C SER A 454 5.60 -9.44 -0.56
N THR A 455 5.57 -8.24 0.01
CA THR A 455 4.62 -7.86 1.07
C THR A 455 3.26 -7.46 0.52
N GLN A 456 3.12 -7.27 -0.79
CA GLN A 456 1.89 -6.80 -1.44
C GLN A 456 1.61 -7.58 -2.73
N VAL A 457 0.34 -7.74 -3.10
CA VAL A 457 -0.02 -8.43 -4.36
C VAL A 457 0.44 -7.67 -5.61
N HIS A 458 0.63 -6.35 -5.50
CA HIS A 458 0.80 -5.43 -6.65
C HIS A 458 -0.46 -5.33 -7.53
N ASN A 459 -1.60 -5.47 -6.87
CA ASN A 459 -2.95 -5.20 -7.37
C ASN A 459 -3.82 -4.99 -6.13
N ASP A 460 -4.16 -3.73 -5.82
CA ASP A 460 -4.88 -3.36 -4.59
C ASP A 460 -6.28 -4.00 -4.52
N TYR A 461 -6.91 -4.31 -5.65
CA TYR A 461 -8.22 -4.98 -5.64
C TYR A 461 -8.09 -6.47 -5.29
N ALA A 462 -7.04 -7.14 -5.80
CA ALA A 462 -6.71 -8.50 -5.39
C ALA A 462 -6.25 -8.54 -3.93
N GLN A 463 -5.54 -7.50 -3.45
CA GLN A 463 -5.19 -7.32 -2.04
C GLN A 463 -6.46 -7.27 -1.17
N VAL A 464 -7.42 -6.40 -1.49
CA VAL A 464 -8.71 -6.33 -0.77
C VAL A 464 -9.43 -7.68 -0.78
N ALA A 465 -9.40 -8.40 -1.91
CA ALA A 465 -10.03 -9.71 -1.99
C ALA A 465 -9.34 -10.75 -1.09
N VAL A 466 -8.01 -10.77 -1.01
CA VAL A 466 -7.26 -11.65 -0.10
C VAL A 466 -7.56 -11.30 1.36
N GLU A 467 -7.59 -10.02 1.70
CA GLU A 467 -7.70 -9.56 3.08
C GLU A 467 -9.12 -9.62 3.64
N ALA A 468 -10.12 -9.26 2.83
CA ALA A 468 -11.50 -9.08 3.25
C ALA A 468 -12.50 -9.94 2.45
N GLY A 469 -12.01 -10.83 1.59
CA GLY A 469 -12.82 -11.72 0.76
C GLY A 469 -13.61 -11.00 -0.33
N VAL A 470 -14.52 -11.75 -0.95
CA VAL A 470 -15.48 -11.24 -1.94
C VAL A 470 -16.38 -10.16 -1.32
N VAL A 471 -16.69 -10.26 -0.02
CA VAL A 471 -17.48 -9.23 0.68
C VAL A 471 -16.75 -7.89 0.66
N GLY A 472 -15.47 -7.87 1.00
CA GLY A 472 -14.63 -6.66 0.93
C GLY A 472 -14.56 -6.09 -0.49
N LEU A 473 -14.40 -6.96 -1.49
CA LEU A 473 -14.35 -6.55 -2.89
C LEU A 473 -15.67 -5.96 -3.38
N VAL A 474 -16.82 -6.54 -3.00
CA VAL A 474 -18.16 -6.02 -3.32
C VAL A 474 -18.39 -4.65 -2.66
N VAL A 475 -17.99 -4.50 -1.40
CA VAL A 475 -18.10 -3.20 -0.70
C VAL A 475 -17.20 -2.15 -1.37
N MET A 476 -15.96 -2.49 -1.72
CA MET A 476 -15.06 -1.59 -2.43
C MET A 476 -15.61 -1.21 -3.81
N ALA A 477 -16.18 -2.16 -4.56
CA ALA A 477 -16.87 -1.90 -5.82
C ALA A 477 -18.10 -0.98 -5.62
N GLY A 478 -18.83 -1.16 -4.51
CA GLY A 478 -19.93 -0.28 -4.12
C GLY A 478 -19.48 1.16 -3.84
N VAL A 479 -18.34 1.35 -3.16
CA VAL A 479 -17.72 2.66 -2.95
C VAL A 479 -17.41 3.32 -4.29
N TRP A 480 -16.74 2.61 -5.20
CA TRP A 480 -16.42 3.11 -6.55
C TRP A 480 -17.66 3.46 -7.36
N LEU A 481 -18.64 2.56 -7.42
CA LEU A 481 -19.88 2.77 -8.15
C LEU A 481 -20.61 4.02 -7.66
N LEU A 482 -20.83 4.13 -6.35
CA LEU A 482 -21.51 5.28 -5.75
C LEU A 482 -20.71 6.57 -5.94
N PHE A 483 -19.39 6.53 -5.79
CA PHE A 483 -18.52 7.67 -6.09
C PHE A 483 -18.67 8.15 -7.54
N LEU A 484 -18.66 7.24 -8.51
CA LEU A 484 -18.81 7.57 -9.93
C LEU A 484 -20.20 8.13 -10.21
N LEU A 485 -21.26 7.53 -9.66
CA LEU A 485 -22.63 8.04 -9.80
C LEU A 485 -22.80 9.45 -9.21
N VAL A 486 -22.23 9.69 -8.03
CA VAL A 486 -22.20 11.01 -7.38
C VAL A 486 -21.44 12.01 -8.25
N THR A 487 -20.26 11.63 -8.74
CA THR A 487 -19.41 12.48 -9.58
C THR A 487 -20.08 12.84 -10.91
N VAL A 488 -20.66 11.87 -11.60
CA VAL A 488 -21.45 12.09 -12.83
C VAL A 488 -22.67 12.97 -12.53
N GLY A 489 -23.32 12.74 -11.39
CA GLY A 489 -24.42 13.56 -10.91
C GLY A 489 -24.05 15.04 -10.72
N ASN A 490 -22.91 15.29 -10.07
CA ASN A 490 -22.36 16.64 -9.89
C ASN A 490 -21.95 17.26 -11.23
N TYR A 491 -21.30 16.49 -12.10
CA TYR A 491 -20.90 16.93 -13.44
C TYR A 491 -22.10 17.35 -14.30
N ARG A 492 -23.20 16.57 -14.27
CA ARG A 492 -24.42 16.86 -15.02
C ARG A 492 -25.15 18.09 -14.48
N TYR A 493 -25.22 18.22 -13.15
CA TYR A 493 -25.91 19.33 -12.49
C TYR A 493 -25.19 20.67 -12.66
N SER A 494 -23.86 20.68 -12.50
CA SER A 494 -23.07 21.90 -12.61
C SER A 494 -22.78 22.31 -14.05
N GLN A 495 -22.49 23.59 -14.26
CA GLN A 495 -22.01 24.17 -15.52
C GLN A 495 -20.67 24.88 -15.28
N GLY A 496 -19.97 25.23 -16.36
CA GLY A 496 -18.73 26.02 -16.30
C GLY A 496 -17.69 25.47 -15.30
N GLN A 497 -17.29 26.29 -14.32
CA GLN A 497 -16.26 25.92 -13.34
C GLN A 497 -16.66 24.76 -12.43
N GLY A 498 -17.92 24.69 -11.98
CA GLY A 498 -18.38 23.60 -11.11
C GLY A 498 -18.34 22.25 -11.82
N ARG A 499 -18.68 22.23 -13.12
CA ARG A 499 -18.55 21.02 -13.96
C ARG A 499 -17.09 20.59 -14.11
N LEU A 500 -16.18 21.55 -14.34
CA LEU A 500 -14.74 21.26 -14.42
C LEU A 500 -14.17 20.75 -13.09
N GLN A 501 -14.67 21.26 -11.96
CA GLN A 501 -14.28 20.80 -10.63
C GLN A 501 -14.69 19.35 -10.37
N ALA A 502 -15.95 18.99 -10.66
CA ALA A 502 -16.42 17.62 -10.55
C ALA A 502 -15.60 16.67 -11.44
N LEU A 503 -15.27 17.10 -12.65
CA LEU A 503 -14.43 16.34 -13.57
C LEU A 503 -13.00 16.17 -13.06
N ALA A 504 -12.40 17.20 -12.46
CA ALA A 504 -11.04 17.14 -11.92
C ALA A 504 -10.94 16.18 -10.73
N VAL A 505 -11.90 16.26 -9.79
CA VAL A 505 -11.99 15.34 -8.64
C VAL A 505 -12.19 13.90 -9.13
N GLY A 506 -13.09 13.70 -10.10
CA GLY A 506 -13.34 12.40 -10.73
C GLY A 506 -12.11 11.82 -11.40
N ALA A 507 -11.45 12.60 -12.26
CA ALA A 507 -10.28 12.18 -13.01
C ALA A 507 -9.07 11.91 -12.10
N ALA A 508 -8.84 12.71 -11.06
CA ALA A 508 -7.79 12.47 -10.08
C ALA A 508 -8.00 11.13 -9.34
N ALA A 509 -9.23 10.85 -8.89
CA ALA A 509 -9.55 9.57 -8.26
C ALA A 509 -9.38 8.40 -9.24
N VAL A 510 -9.91 8.50 -10.46
CA VAL A 510 -9.79 7.44 -11.49
C VAL A 510 -8.33 7.18 -11.85
N ASN A 511 -7.48 8.20 -11.93
CA ASN A 511 -6.04 8.04 -12.15
C ASN A 511 -5.39 7.17 -11.06
N LEU A 512 -5.70 7.44 -9.79
CA LEU A 512 -5.19 6.67 -8.65
C LEU A 512 -5.75 5.23 -8.65
N GLY A 513 -7.07 5.09 -8.82
CA GLY A 513 -7.74 3.79 -8.78
C GLY A 513 -7.34 2.84 -9.91
N LEU A 514 -7.21 3.35 -11.14
CA LEU A 514 -6.73 2.52 -12.25
C LEU A 514 -5.27 2.11 -12.05
N HIS A 515 -4.42 2.99 -11.49
CA HIS A 515 -3.02 2.64 -11.26
C HIS A 515 -2.87 1.59 -10.15
N ALA A 516 -3.70 1.68 -9.11
CA ALA A 516 -3.83 0.67 -8.06
C ALA A 516 -4.30 -0.71 -8.57
N ALA A 517 -4.86 -0.82 -9.78
CA ALA A 517 -5.20 -2.11 -10.38
C ALA A 517 -3.97 -2.90 -10.88
N ILE A 518 -2.86 -2.21 -11.12
CA ILE A 518 -1.64 -2.79 -11.71
C ILE A 518 -0.41 -2.61 -10.82
N ASP A 519 -0.58 -2.01 -9.64
CA ASP A 519 0.45 -1.78 -8.63
C ASP A 519 -0.17 -1.77 -7.22
N PHE A 520 0.61 -1.50 -6.17
CA PHE A 520 0.16 -1.47 -4.76
C PHE A 520 0.21 -0.07 -4.14
N ASP A 521 0.01 0.99 -4.92
CA ASP A 521 0.27 2.34 -4.44
C ASP A 521 -0.63 2.75 -3.26
N LEU A 522 -1.81 2.13 -3.11
CA LEU A 522 -2.72 2.42 -2.00
C LEU A 522 -2.23 1.86 -0.65
N ALA A 523 -1.21 0.99 -0.65
CA ALA A 523 -0.49 0.62 0.57
C ALA A 523 0.24 1.82 1.21
N LEU A 524 0.61 2.84 0.41
CA LEU A 524 1.13 4.11 0.92
C LEU A 524 -0.03 4.99 1.37
N GLY A 525 -0.13 5.24 2.68
CA GLY A 525 -1.22 6.01 3.27
C GLY A 525 -1.43 7.39 2.67
N ALA A 526 -0.38 8.05 2.17
CA ALA A 526 -0.50 9.34 1.49
C ALA A 526 -1.34 9.26 0.19
N VAL A 527 -1.16 8.19 -0.60
CA VAL A 527 -1.91 7.97 -1.85
C VAL A 527 -3.37 7.62 -1.53
N SER A 528 -3.59 6.77 -0.54
CA SER A 528 -4.93 6.44 -0.04
C SER A 528 -5.66 7.66 0.52
N ILE A 529 -5.01 8.51 1.33
CA ILE A 529 -5.58 9.76 1.82
C ILE A 529 -6.02 10.67 0.67
N MET A 530 -5.22 10.80 -0.40
CA MET A 530 -5.59 11.58 -1.60
C MET A 530 -6.83 10.99 -2.29
N LEU A 531 -6.88 9.67 -2.48
CA LEU A 531 -8.03 8.99 -3.10
C LEU A 531 -9.31 9.18 -2.27
N TRP A 532 -9.24 8.92 -0.97
CA TRP A 532 -10.38 9.06 -0.06
C TRP A 532 -10.80 10.51 0.15
N ALA A 533 -9.86 11.46 0.07
CA ALA A 533 -10.18 12.88 -0.02
C ALA A 533 -10.93 13.19 -1.32
N CYS A 534 -10.57 12.60 -2.47
CA CYS A 534 -11.36 12.76 -3.70
C CYS A 534 -12.78 12.21 -3.57
N PHE A 535 -12.95 11.05 -2.93
CA PHE A 535 -14.29 10.52 -2.59
C PHE A 535 -15.07 11.50 -1.69
N GLY A 536 -14.42 12.06 -0.67
CA GLY A 536 -15.00 13.04 0.23
C GLY A 536 -15.37 14.34 -0.49
N LEU A 537 -14.55 14.81 -1.43
CA LEU A 537 -14.81 15.99 -2.25
C LEU A 537 -16.00 15.78 -3.18
N ALA A 538 -16.14 14.62 -3.81
CA ALA A 538 -17.31 14.30 -4.63
C ALA A 538 -18.59 14.25 -3.79
N ARG A 539 -18.53 13.61 -2.61
CA ARG A 539 -19.62 13.63 -1.63
C ARG A 539 -19.96 15.04 -1.17
N ASN A 540 -18.95 15.90 -0.99
CA ASN A 540 -19.14 17.28 -0.60
C ASN A 540 -19.88 18.09 -1.67
N LEU A 541 -19.45 17.97 -2.93
CA LEU A 541 -20.11 18.60 -4.08
C LEU A 541 -21.57 18.13 -4.25
N GLU A 542 -21.88 16.88 -3.86
CA GLU A 542 -23.25 16.39 -3.84
C GLU A 542 -24.15 17.16 -2.86
N GLY A 543 -23.62 17.53 -1.69
CA GLY A 543 -24.35 18.33 -0.71
C GLY A 543 -24.75 19.70 -1.26
N GLN A 544 -23.96 20.26 -2.18
CA GLN A 544 -24.30 21.52 -2.86
C GLN A 544 -25.46 21.32 -3.84
N ARG A 545 -25.55 20.14 -4.47
CA ARG A 545 -26.63 19.78 -5.40
C ARG A 545 -27.94 19.40 -4.69
N LEU A 546 -27.86 18.64 -3.61
CA LEU A 546 -29.02 18.04 -2.94
C LEU A 546 -29.45 18.79 -1.67
N GLY A 547 -28.84 19.95 -1.40
CA GLY A 547 -29.09 20.76 -0.22
C GLY A 547 -28.31 20.31 1.02
N PRO A 548 -28.10 21.23 1.99
CA PRO A 548 -27.40 20.95 3.24
C PRO A 548 -28.18 19.95 4.10
N GLU A 549 -27.49 19.38 5.09
CA GLU A 549 -28.14 18.51 6.07
C GLU A 549 -29.20 19.28 6.87
N PRO A 550 -30.40 18.73 7.07
CA PRO A 550 -31.42 19.38 7.88
C PRO A 550 -30.99 19.41 9.34
N ALA A 551 -31.05 20.59 9.96
CA ALA A 551 -30.84 20.76 11.39
C ALA A 551 -32.02 20.13 12.17
N LEU A 552 -31.74 19.47 13.29
CA LEU A 552 -32.79 18.93 14.13
C LEU A 552 -33.63 20.03 14.80
N PRO A 553 -34.95 19.81 14.97
CA PRO A 553 -35.78 20.66 15.82
C PRO A 553 -35.21 20.76 17.23
N THR A 554 -35.27 21.95 17.84
CA THR A 554 -34.64 22.26 19.13
C THR A 554 -35.04 21.28 20.25
N VAL A 555 -36.31 20.88 20.29
CA VAL A 555 -36.83 19.94 21.31
C VAL A 555 -36.19 18.56 21.17
N ILE A 556 -36.13 18.03 19.94
CA ILE A 556 -35.51 16.73 19.65
C ILE A 556 -34.01 16.79 19.92
N PHE A 557 -33.36 17.89 19.53
CA PHE A 557 -31.94 18.10 19.76
C PHE A 557 -31.59 18.11 21.25
N LYS A 558 -32.35 18.80 22.11
CA LYS A 558 -32.13 18.80 23.57
C LYS A 558 -32.15 17.39 24.15
N ASN A 559 -33.08 16.54 23.72
CA ASN A 559 -33.19 15.16 24.21
C ASN A 559 -32.08 14.24 23.68
N ARG A 560 -31.52 14.54 22.51
CA ARG A 560 -30.47 13.74 21.87
C ARG A 560 -29.05 14.25 22.19
N GLN A 561 -28.91 15.42 22.81
CA GLN A 561 -27.64 16.12 23.00
C GLN A 561 -26.62 15.31 23.80
N LEU A 562 -26.96 14.96 25.05
CA LEU A 562 -26.06 14.23 25.94
C LEU A 562 -25.64 12.87 25.35
N PRO A 563 -26.56 11.98 24.92
CA PRO A 563 -26.15 10.68 24.38
C PRO A 563 -25.30 10.81 23.11
N CYS A 564 -25.56 11.78 22.23
CA CYS A 564 -24.74 11.97 21.02
C CYS A 564 -23.32 12.45 21.33
N ILE A 565 -23.16 13.45 22.20
CA ILE A 565 -21.84 13.95 22.58
C ILE A 565 -21.06 12.85 23.30
N THR A 566 -21.68 12.16 24.25
CA THR A 566 -21.04 11.07 24.99
C THR A 566 -20.60 9.95 24.04
N ALA A 567 -21.44 9.52 23.10
CA ALA A 567 -21.09 8.49 22.14
C ALA A 567 -19.88 8.90 21.27
N VAL A 568 -19.84 10.14 20.77
CA VAL A 568 -18.73 10.62 19.93
C VAL A 568 -17.45 10.84 20.75
N ALA A 569 -17.56 11.35 21.98
CA ALA A 569 -16.42 11.50 22.87
C ALA A 569 -15.80 10.14 23.20
N LEU A 570 -16.62 9.14 23.55
CA LEU A 570 -16.17 7.78 23.82
C LEU A 570 -15.57 7.10 22.57
N ALA A 571 -16.21 7.25 21.40
CA ALA A 571 -15.67 6.71 20.16
C ALA A 571 -14.32 7.33 19.79
N THR A 572 -14.20 8.66 19.92
CA THR A 572 -12.93 9.38 19.69
C THR A 572 -11.86 8.90 20.66
N LEU A 573 -12.20 8.83 21.95
CA LEU A 573 -11.28 8.37 22.99
C LEU A 573 -10.84 6.93 22.73
N ALA A 574 -11.75 6.04 22.33
CA ALA A 574 -11.42 4.66 21.99
C ALA A 574 -10.41 4.58 20.82
N VAL A 575 -10.56 5.40 19.77
CA VAL A 575 -9.61 5.46 18.65
C VAL A 575 -8.24 5.99 19.10
N ILE A 576 -8.22 7.03 19.93
CA ILE A 576 -6.98 7.60 20.47
C ILE A 576 -6.27 6.58 21.37
N LEU A 577 -6.99 5.91 22.26
CA LEU A 577 -6.44 4.88 23.14
C LEU A 577 -5.95 3.66 22.33
N PHE A 578 -6.70 3.22 21.33
CA PHE A 578 -6.28 2.14 20.43
C PHE A 578 -4.96 2.45 19.71
N ALA A 579 -4.83 3.66 19.14
CA ALA A 579 -3.60 4.07 18.46
C ALA A 579 -2.45 4.36 19.46
N GLY A 580 -2.76 4.99 20.59
CA GLY A 580 -1.80 5.33 21.64
C GLY A 580 -1.23 4.09 22.34
N SER A 581 -2.06 3.08 22.59
CA SER A 581 -1.63 1.81 23.19
C SER A 581 -0.62 1.09 22.28
N TYR A 582 -0.85 1.04 20.97
CA TYR A 582 0.16 0.52 20.03
C TYR A 582 1.49 1.30 20.11
N LEU A 583 1.43 2.64 20.14
CA LEU A 583 2.63 3.48 20.23
C LEU A 583 3.38 3.27 21.54
N ALA A 584 2.67 3.10 22.66
CA ALA A 584 3.25 2.73 23.95
C ALA A 584 3.93 1.36 23.88
N GLY A 585 3.27 0.36 23.29
CA GLY A 585 3.85 -0.97 23.08
C GLY A 585 5.14 -0.95 22.26
N VAL A 586 5.17 -0.20 21.15
CA VAL A 586 6.39 0.00 20.35
C VAL A 586 7.49 0.71 21.14
N SER A 587 7.12 1.68 21.99
CA SER A 587 8.09 2.36 22.86
C SER A 587 8.73 1.39 23.86
N SER A 588 7.94 0.58 24.55
CA SER A 588 8.44 -0.45 25.47
C SER A 588 9.29 -1.50 24.73
N ALA A 589 8.89 -1.93 23.54
CA ALA A 589 9.69 -2.86 22.72
C ALA A 589 11.06 -2.27 22.31
N ARG A 590 11.13 -0.96 22.04
CA ARG A 590 12.43 -0.29 21.79
C ARG A 590 13.31 -0.26 23.03
N GLN A 591 12.73 -0.08 24.21
CA GLN A 591 13.46 -0.16 25.48
C GLN A 591 13.97 -1.58 25.74
N ALA A 592 13.15 -2.60 25.46
CA ALA A 592 13.58 -3.99 25.50
C ALA A 592 14.77 -4.26 24.59
N ALA A 593 14.68 -3.85 23.32
CA ALA A 593 15.79 -4.00 22.38
C ALA A 593 17.07 -3.27 22.84
N ALA A 594 16.94 -2.12 23.50
CA ALA A 594 18.07 -1.41 24.09
C ALA A 594 18.68 -2.13 25.31
N ALA A 595 17.84 -2.76 26.15
CA ALA A 595 18.28 -3.58 27.28
C ALA A 595 18.97 -4.87 26.82
N LEU A 596 18.42 -5.54 25.79
CA LEU A 596 19.01 -6.72 25.18
C LEU A 596 20.40 -6.44 24.60
N LYS A 597 20.59 -5.29 23.94
CA LYS A 597 21.91 -4.84 23.46
C LYS A 597 22.94 -4.64 24.58
N ARG A 598 22.50 -4.40 25.81
CA ARG A 598 23.35 -4.30 27.01
C ARG A 598 23.49 -5.64 27.74
N ASN A 599 23.01 -6.73 27.13
CA ASN A 599 22.94 -8.07 27.71
C ASN A 599 22.15 -8.13 29.04
N ASN A 600 21.19 -7.21 29.24
CA ASN A 600 20.32 -7.21 30.42
C ASN A 600 19.01 -7.92 30.08
N LEU A 601 19.03 -9.26 30.16
CA LEU A 601 17.89 -10.12 29.84
C LEU A 601 16.66 -9.85 30.74
N PRO A 602 16.79 -9.69 32.08
CA PRO A 602 15.63 -9.40 32.93
C PRO A 602 14.94 -8.09 32.59
N ALA A 603 15.70 -7.01 32.35
CA ALA A 603 15.11 -5.73 31.95
C ALA A 603 14.48 -5.82 30.55
N SER A 604 15.10 -6.55 29.63
CA SER A 604 14.52 -6.79 28.30
C SER A 604 13.19 -7.53 28.39
N ALA A 605 13.11 -8.59 29.20
CA ALA A 605 11.88 -9.35 29.43
C ALA A 605 10.78 -8.46 30.03
N ALA A 606 11.08 -7.68 31.08
CA ALA A 606 10.11 -6.79 31.71
C ALA A 606 9.52 -5.76 30.71
N HIS A 607 10.37 -5.17 29.86
CA HIS A 607 9.90 -4.24 28.83
C HIS A 607 9.11 -4.92 27.70
N LEU A 608 9.41 -6.18 27.35
CA LEU A 608 8.60 -6.95 26.39
C LEU A 608 7.23 -7.36 26.98
N GLU A 609 7.17 -7.70 28.26
CA GLU A 609 5.91 -7.95 28.95
C GLU A 609 5.04 -6.68 28.98
N GLU A 610 5.63 -5.53 29.28
CA GLU A 610 4.97 -4.23 29.19
C GLU A 610 4.50 -3.95 27.75
N ALA A 611 5.35 -4.20 26.75
CA ALA A 611 4.98 -4.05 25.34
C ALA A 611 3.77 -4.93 24.98
N SER A 612 3.74 -6.17 25.45
CA SER A 612 2.62 -7.10 25.22
C SER A 612 1.34 -6.72 25.98
N ARG A 613 1.42 -5.95 27.08
CA ARG A 613 0.23 -5.41 27.77
C ARG A 613 -0.39 -4.27 26.99
N TYR A 614 0.43 -3.37 26.45
CA TYR A 614 -0.03 -2.24 25.63
C TYR A 614 -0.47 -2.68 24.23
N ASP A 615 0.24 -3.63 23.62
CA ASP A 615 -0.08 -4.16 22.31
C ASP A 615 -0.12 -5.70 22.37
N PRO A 616 -1.30 -6.27 22.70
CA PRO A 616 -1.47 -7.71 22.83
C PRO A 616 -1.52 -8.43 21.48
N PHE A 617 -1.44 -7.73 20.34
CA PHE A 617 -1.64 -8.32 19.01
C PHE A 617 -0.34 -8.66 18.29
N THR A 618 0.76 -8.00 18.65
CA THR A 618 2.08 -8.24 18.06
C THR A 618 2.69 -9.54 18.59
N ALA A 619 3.00 -10.47 17.68
CA ALA A 619 3.50 -11.80 18.02
C ALA A 619 5.00 -11.81 18.34
N SER A 620 5.77 -10.87 17.79
CA SER A 620 7.22 -10.81 18.00
C SER A 620 7.58 -10.61 19.46
N TYR A 621 6.77 -9.89 20.26
CA TYR A 621 7.05 -9.72 21.69
C TYR A 621 7.06 -11.05 22.44
N ASN A 622 6.09 -11.93 22.16
CA ASN A 622 6.05 -13.27 22.77
C ASN A 622 7.18 -14.16 22.22
N SER A 623 7.51 -14.05 20.93
CA SER A 623 8.64 -14.79 20.35
C SER A 623 9.98 -14.39 20.95
N ASP A 624 10.18 -13.10 21.20
CA ASP A 624 11.40 -12.57 21.81
C ASP A 624 11.48 -12.95 23.30
N LEU A 625 10.35 -12.91 24.03
CA LEU A 625 10.25 -13.42 25.40
C LEU A 625 10.57 -14.91 25.48
N ALA A 626 10.05 -15.73 24.55
CA ALA A 626 10.36 -17.15 24.49
C ALA A 626 11.87 -17.39 24.31
N SER A 627 12.53 -16.61 23.45
CA SER A 627 13.98 -16.68 23.27
C SER A 627 14.76 -16.32 24.54
N ILE A 628 14.30 -15.30 25.29
CA ILE A 628 14.95 -14.91 26.55
C ILE A 628 14.77 -15.99 27.61
N TYR A 629 13.55 -16.51 27.79
CA TYR A 629 13.29 -17.56 28.77
C TYR A 629 14.04 -18.86 28.45
N LEU A 630 14.22 -19.22 27.18
CA LEU A 630 15.10 -20.34 26.80
C LEU A 630 16.55 -20.11 27.26
N GLN A 631 17.09 -18.90 27.09
CA GLN A 631 18.46 -18.57 27.54
C GLN A 631 18.61 -18.62 29.07
N GLU A 632 17.53 -18.33 29.80
CA GLU A 632 17.48 -18.43 31.26
C GLU A 632 17.19 -19.85 31.78
N GLY A 633 16.97 -20.83 30.89
CA GLY A 633 16.60 -22.20 31.25
C GLY A 633 15.14 -22.37 31.72
N LYS A 634 14.29 -21.36 31.50
CA LYS A 634 12.86 -21.33 31.85
C LYS A 634 12.01 -21.89 30.72
N THR A 635 12.12 -23.19 30.48
CA THR A 635 11.56 -23.85 29.29
C THR A 635 10.03 -23.83 29.24
N GLU A 636 9.34 -23.95 30.38
CA GLU A 636 7.87 -23.94 30.44
C GLU A 636 7.32 -22.55 30.08
N GLU A 637 7.90 -21.48 30.65
CA GLU A 637 7.54 -20.11 30.31
C GLU A 637 7.86 -19.81 28.84
N ALA A 638 8.99 -20.29 28.32
CA ALA A 638 9.32 -20.16 26.91
C ALA A 638 8.27 -20.82 26.01
N LEU A 639 7.78 -22.01 26.36
CA LEU A 639 6.77 -22.73 25.59
C LEU A 639 5.45 -21.97 25.58
N ASN A 640 5.00 -21.48 26.74
CA ASN A 640 3.79 -20.66 26.85
C ASN A 640 3.86 -19.42 25.95
N GLN A 641 5.00 -18.73 25.91
CA GLN A 641 5.19 -17.55 25.06
C GLN A 641 5.28 -17.92 23.57
N ALA A 642 5.98 -18.99 23.20
CA ALA A 642 6.09 -19.44 21.81
C ALA A 642 4.73 -19.89 21.24
N LEU A 643 3.92 -20.58 22.04
CA LEU A 643 2.55 -20.94 21.68
C LEU A 643 1.67 -19.70 21.50
N ALA A 644 1.77 -18.72 22.41
CA ALA A 644 1.06 -17.45 22.27
C ALA A 644 1.46 -16.70 20.99
N ALA A 645 2.76 -16.68 20.64
CA ALA A 645 3.25 -16.11 19.39
C ALA A 645 2.66 -16.83 18.17
N SER A 646 2.72 -18.17 18.15
CA SER A 646 2.20 -18.98 17.04
C SER A 646 0.68 -18.85 16.87
N ALA A 647 -0.07 -18.68 17.96
CA ALA A 647 -1.51 -18.43 17.90
C ALA A 647 -1.87 -17.06 17.29
N LYS A 648 -0.98 -16.06 17.41
CA LYS A 648 -1.14 -14.73 16.81
C LYS A 648 -0.72 -14.69 15.35
N GLU A 649 0.32 -15.44 14.97
CA GLU A 649 0.84 -15.52 13.60
C GLU A 649 1.14 -16.98 13.18
N PRO A 650 0.09 -17.76 12.85
CA PRO A 650 0.22 -19.18 12.53
C PRO A 650 0.99 -19.51 11.24
N TYR A 651 1.34 -18.51 10.43
CA TYR A 651 2.05 -18.66 9.15
C TYR A 651 3.49 -18.12 9.20
N ASN A 652 3.92 -17.53 10.32
CA ASN A 652 5.23 -16.92 10.42
C ASN A 652 6.31 -17.97 10.68
N LEU A 653 7.19 -18.16 9.69
CA LEU A 653 8.25 -19.16 9.71
C LEU A 653 9.27 -18.94 10.83
N ALA A 654 9.58 -17.69 11.18
CA ALA A 654 10.50 -17.41 12.28
C ALA A 654 9.91 -17.84 13.62
N ILE A 655 8.60 -17.64 13.81
CA ILE A 655 7.87 -18.08 15.01
C ILE A 655 7.75 -19.60 15.06
N LEU A 656 7.49 -20.26 13.92
CA LEU A 656 7.46 -21.73 13.86
C LEU A 656 8.83 -22.35 14.15
N ASN A 657 9.91 -21.77 13.62
CA ASN A 657 11.26 -22.20 13.96
C ASN A 657 11.53 -22.06 15.46
N ARG A 658 11.17 -20.91 16.07
CA ARG A 658 11.32 -20.69 17.51
C ARG A 658 10.49 -21.69 18.32
N LEU A 659 9.26 -21.96 17.92
CA LEU A 659 8.40 -22.93 18.60
C LEU A 659 8.98 -24.36 18.51
N ALA A 660 9.54 -24.75 17.35
CA ALA A 660 10.21 -26.04 17.21
C ALA A 660 11.46 -26.15 18.09
N GLU A 661 12.25 -25.09 18.21
CA GLU A 661 13.39 -25.02 19.13
C GLU A 661 12.95 -25.14 20.59
N VAL A 662 11.87 -24.46 20.99
CA VAL A 662 11.34 -24.57 22.36
C VAL A 662 10.85 -25.99 22.65
N TYR A 663 10.10 -26.61 21.73
CA TYR A 663 9.71 -28.01 21.87
C TYR A 663 10.91 -28.95 21.96
N TRP A 664 11.98 -28.67 21.22
CA TRP A 664 13.22 -29.43 21.29
C TRP A 664 13.84 -29.35 22.69
N GLN A 665 13.97 -28.15 23.24
CA GLN A 665 14.53 -27.93 24.59
C GLN A 665 13.65 -28.50 25.71
N GLU A 666 12.34 -28.57 25.52
CA GLU A 666 11.40 -29.21 26.43
C GLU A 666 11.48 -30.75 26.38
N GLY A 667 12.08 -31.33 25.35
CA GLY A 667 12.11 -32.78 25.11
C GLY A 667 10.92 -33.31 24.29
N SER A 668 10.03 -32.43 23.85
CA SER A 668 8.88 -32.70 22.96
C SER A 668 9.31 -32.87 21.49
N VAL A 669 10.12 -33.91 21.23
CA VAL A 669 10.73 -34.17 19.92
C VAL A 669 9.69 -34.33 18.80
N GLU A 670 8.59 -35.03 19.07
CA GLU A 670 7.53 -35.24 18.07
C GLU A 670 6.89 -33.91 17.63
N GLN A 671 6.62 -33.02 18.58
CA GLN A 671 6.05 -31.70 18.33
C GLN A 671 7.03 -30.78 17.60
N ALA A 672 8.33 -30.85 17.91
CA ALA A 672 9.36 -30.10 17.18
C ALA A 672 9.38 -30.50 15.69
N VAL A 673 9.41 -31.81 15.41
CA VAL A 673 9.35 -32.36 14.04
C VAL A 673 8.04 -31.94 13.35
N ALA A 674 6.89 -32.11 14.01
CA ALA A 674 5.60 -31.76 13.45
C ALA A 674 5.48 -30.25 13.12
N THR A 675 6.08 -29.39 13.95
CA THR A 675 6.09 -27.93 13.74
C THR A 675 6.90 -27.55 12.50
N MET A 676 8.06 -28.18 12.28
CA MET A 676 8.88 -27.94 11.09
C MET A 676 8.27 -28.54 9.82
N GLU A 677 7.61 -29.70 9.92
CA GLU A 677 6.83 -30.27 8.81
C GLU A 677 5.71 -29.32 8.38
N ARG A 678 5.02 -28.70 9.35
CA ARG A 678 4.04 -27.65 9.08
C ARG A 678 4.70 -26.44 8.43
N ALA A 679 5.88 -26.01 8.88
CA ALA A 679 6.61 -24.92 8.23
C ALA A 679 6.90 -25.22 6.74
N ARG A 680 7.30 -26.46 6.41
CA ARG A 680 7.49 -26.92 5.02
C ARG A 680 6.21 -26.88 4.20
N GLN A 681 5.07 -27.26 4.78
CA GLN A 681 3.77 -27.17 4.10
C GLN A 681 3.34 -25.72 3.84
N LEU A 682 3.63 -24.81 4.76
CA LEU A 682 3.26 -23.40 4.66
C LEU A 682 4.20 -22.58 3.77
N ALA A 683 5.42 -23.06 3.53
CA ALA A 683 6.42 -22.35 2.76
C ALA A 683 7.31 -23.32 1.94
N PRO A 684 6.73 -24.10 1.03
CA PRO A 684 7.43 -25.18 0.35
C PRO A 684 8.55 -24.71 -0.60
N TRP A 685 8.56 -23.42 -0.95
CA TRP A 685 9.57 -22.82 -1.82
C TRP A 685 10.70 -22.10 -1.07
N VAL A 686 10.69 -22.08 0.26
CA VAL A 686 11.74 -21.41 1.05
C VAL A 686 12.85 -22.40 1.37
N GLY A 687 14.07 -22.17 0.88
CA GLY A 687 15.19 -23.12 1.06
C GLY A 687 15.52 -23.40 2.53
N ALA A 688 15.61 -22.35 3.34
CA ALA A 688 15.92 -22.44 4.77
C ALA A 688 14.95 -23.35 5.56
N VAL A 689 13.70 -23.49 5.12
CA VAL A 689 12.72 -24.37 5.78
C VAL A 689 13.09 -25.85 5.61
N TRP A 690 13.59 -26.23 4.43
CA TRP A 690 14.04 -27.60 4.15
C TRP A 690 15.33 -27.93 4.89
N GLU A 691 16.25 -26.96 4.99
CA GLU A 691 17.50 -27.10 5.76
C GLU A 691 17.22 -27.30 7.24
N ASN A 692 16.39 -26.43 7.84
CA ASN A 692 16.00 -26.52 9.24
C ASN A 692 15.24 -27.83 9.53
N LEU A 693 14.37 -28.28 8.61
CA LEU A 693 13.67 -29.55 8.77
C LEU A 693 14.63 -30.75 8.76
N GLY A 694 15.63 -30.75 7.87
CA GLY A 694 16.65 -31.80 7.85
C GLY A 694 17.45 -31.85 9.15
N GLN A 695 17.85 -30.70 9.68
CA GLN A 695 18.51 -30.62 10.98
C GLN A 695 17.64 -31.20 12.10
N VAL A 696 16.34 -30.89 12.12
CA VAL A 696 15.42 -31.42 13.13
C VAL A 696 15.21 -32.93 12.98
N TYR A 697 15.18 -33.49 11.76
CA TYR A 697 15.13 -34.93 11.58
C TYR A 697 16.39 -35.64 12.09
N ASP A 698 17.58 -35.14 11.77
CA ASP A 698 18.83 -35.75 12.23
C ASP A 698 18.92 -35.73 13.74
N ALA A 699 18.63 -34.57 14.35
CA ALA A 699 18.62 -34.40 15.78
C ALA A 699 17.61 -35.36 16.43
N ALA A 700 16.38 -35.43 15.91
CA ALA A 700 15.34 -36.35 16.39
C ALA A 700 15.77 -37.81 16.27
N GLY A 701 16.39 -38.20 15.15
CA GLY A 701 16.92 -39.54 14.93
C GLY A 701 17.99 -39.91 15.96
N ILE A 702 18.95 -39.03 16.20
CA ILE A 702 20.01 -39.21 17.21
C ILE A 702 19.41 -39.30 18.62
N SER A 703 18.45 -38.44 18.96
CA SER A 703 17.75 -38.45 20.25
C SER A 703 17.00 -39.77 20.48
N TYR A 704 16.27 -40.25 19.47
CA TYR A 704 15.59 -41.55 19.54
C TYR A 704 16.58 -42.72 19.67
N LEU A 705 17.74 -42.67 19.02
CA LEU A 705 18.79 -43.68 19.19
C LEU A 705 19.32 -43.70 20.62
N GLN A 706 19.61 -42.53 21.20
CA GLN A 706 20.05 -42.40 22.59
C GLN A 706 19.00 -42.95 23.57
N ALA A 707 17.71 -42.79 23.26
CA ALA A 707 16.60 -43.34 24.03
C ALA A 707 16.28 -44.82 23.72
N GLY A 708 17.05 -45.49 22.85
CA GLY A 708 16.83 -46.89 22.47
C GLY A 708 15.67 -47.14 21.50
N GLN A 709 15.02 -46.10 20.98
CA GLN A 709 13.84 -46.15 20.12
C GLN A 709 14.23 -46.29 18.63
N LYS A 710 14.83 -47.43 18.27
CA LYS A 710 15.42 -47.67 16.94
C LYS A 710 14.45 -47.47 15.77
N ASP A 711 13.18 -47.87 15.90
CA ASP A 711 12.21 -47.74 14.80
C ASP A 711 11.87 -46.26 14.51
N ARG A 712 11.72 -45.44 15.55
CA ARG A 712 11.48 -44.01 15.39
C ARG A 712 12.70 -43.29 14.84
N ALA A 713 13.89 -43.67 15.30
CA ALA A 713 15.14 -43.16 14.73
C ALA A 713 15.25 -43.48 13.23
N ARG A 714 14.98 -44.74 12.85
CA ARG A 714 14.99 -45.18 11.44
C ARG A 714 14.05 -44.33 10.59
N GLN A 715 12.83 -44.06 11.08
CA GLN A 715 11.88 -43.21 10.37
C GLN A 715 12.41 -41.78 10.14
N MET A 716 13.03 -41.16 11.16
CA MET A 716 13.57 -39.80 11.02
C MET A 716 14.73 -39.76 10.03
N PHE A 717 15.66 -40.71 10.10
CA PHE A 717 16.77 -40.78 9.15
C PHE A 717 16.29 -41.08 7.73
N GLN A 718 15.28 -41.94 7.53
CA GLN A 718 14.68 -42.15 6.21
C GLN A 718 14.11 -40.86 5.62
N LYS A 719 13.46 -40.03 6.44
CA LYS A 719 12.96 -38.72 6.00
C LYS A 719 14.10 -37.77 5.62
N ALA A 720 15.16 -37.67 6.44
CA ALA A 720 16.32 -36.83 6.16
C ALA A 720 17.07 -37.26 4.89
N ALA A 721 17.34 -38.57 4.73
CA ALA A 721 17.99 -39.14 3.55
C ALA A 721 17.18 -38.92 2.26
N ALA A 722 15.85 -38.81 2.35
CA ALA A 722 14.97 -38.54 1.22
C ALA A 722 14.88 -37.06 0.82
N LEU A 723 15.43 -36.12 1.62
CA LEU A 723 15.33 -34.68 1.34
C LEU A 723 15.97 -34.27 0.01
N PRO A 724 17.19 -34.71 -0.37
CA PRO A 724 17.78 -34.35 -1.65
C PRO A 724 16.89 -34.69 -2.85
N ALA A 725 16.30 -35.89 -2.85
CA ALA A 725 15.39 -36.33 -3.89
C ALA A 725 14.09 -35.52 -3.89
N SER A 726 13.54 -35.22 -2.71
CA SER A 726 12.32 -34.42 -2.55
C SER A 726 12.51 -32.97 -3.04
N VAL A 727 13.65 -32.38 -2.71
CA VAL A 727 14.03 -31.02 -3.15
C VAL A 727 14.24 -31.00 -4.65
N LYS A 728 14.99 -31.96 -5.20
CA LYS A 728 15.19 -32.08 -6.65
C LYS A 728 13.85 -32.19 -7.39
N ALA A 729 12.98 -33.10 -6.95
CA ALA A 729 11.65 -33.27 -7.54
C ALA A 729 10.83 -31.97 -7.49
N ARG A 730 10.93 -31.20 -6.41
CA ARG A 730 10.26 -29.89 -6.29
C ARG A 730 10.85 -28.86 -7.26
N VAL A 731 12.17 -28.74 -7.35
CA VAL A 731 12.86 -27.84 -8.29
C VAL A 731 12.51 -28.20 -9.73
N ASP A 732 12.41 -29.49 -10.05
CA ASP A 732 12.03 -29.97 -11.37
C ASP A 732 10.60 -29.54 -11.76
N THR A 733 9.71 -29.26 -10.80
CA THR A 733 8.37 -28.71 -11.07
C THR A 733 8.33 -27.24 -11.47
N LEU A 734 9.46 -26.50 -11.41
CA LEU A 734 9.48 -25.06 -11.71
C LEU A 734 9.05 -24.75 -13.15
N GLY A 735 9.35 -25.62 -14.12
CA GLY A 735 9.02 -25.39 -15.54
C GLY A 735 9.41 -23.98 -16.00
N ASP A 736 8.42 -23.24 -16.50
CA ASP A 736 8.56 -21.87 -17.02
C ASP A 736 8.84 -20.80 -15.94
N PHE A 737 8.86 -21.16 -14.66
CA PHE A 737 9.17 -20.24 -13.55
C PHE A 737 10.65 -20.26 -13.15
N LYS A 738 11.49 -21.07 -13.82
CA LYS A 738 12.91 -21.22 -13.46
C LYS A 738 13.68 -19.90 -13.52
N ASP A 739 13.35 -19.01 -14.45
CA ASP A 739 13.95 -17.67 -14.58
C ASP A 739 13.45 -16.67 -13.54
N LEU A 740 12.26 -16.89 -12.98
CA LEU A 740 11.65 -16.06 -11.94
C LEU A 740 12.06 -16.46 -10.53
N HIS A 741 12.47 -17.72 -10.34
CA HIS A 741 12.89 -18.27 -9.04
C HIS A 741 14.06 -17.49 -8.45
N GLN A 742 13.84 -16.82 -7.32
CA GLN A 742 14.82 -15.94 -6.69
C GLN A 742 15.83 -16.73 -5.83
N PRO A 743 17.04 -16.19 -5.61
CA PRO A 743 17.99 -16.73 -4.62
C PRO A 743 17.36 -16.84 -3.22
N GLY A 744 17.71 -17.89 -2.47
CA GLY A 744 17.09 -18.22 -1.17
C GLY A 744 15.85 -19.13 -1.28
N GLY A 745 15.40 -19.40 -2.49
CA GLY A 745 14.38 -20.41 -2.76
C GLY A 745 14.89 -21.84 -2.61
N VAL A 746 13.98 -22.80 -2.69
CA VAL A 746 14.34 -24.22 -2.57
C VAL A 746 15.31 -24.64 -3.67
N ALA A 747 16.45 -25.17 -3.26
CA ALA A 747 17.48 -25.71 -4.14
C ALA A 747 18.23 -26.80 -3.38
N LEU A 748 18.87 -27.72 -4.09
CA LEU A 748 19.74 -28.71 -3.47
C LEU A 748 20.97 -27.99 -2.92
N SER A 749 21.00 -27.73 -1.61
CA SER A 749 22.10 -27.06 -0.94
C SER A 749 23.07 -28.06 -0.27
N PRO A 750 24.34 -27.66 -0.03
CA PRO A 750 25.28 -28.45 0.75
C PRO A 750 24.75 -28.77 2.16
N ALA A 751 23.93 -27.90 2.75
CA ALA A 751 23.28 -28.16 4.04
C ALA A 751 22.32 -29.34 3.96
N ILE A 752 21.47 -29.41 2.93
CA ILE A 752 20.55 -30.54 2.73
C ILE A 752 21.32 -31.84 2.45
N GLN A 753 22.42 -31.75 1.71
CA GLN A 753 23.32 -32.88 1.49
C GLN A 753 23.93 -33.37 2.80
N LEU A 754 24.47 -32.46 3.64
CA LEU A 754 25.01 -32.81 4.94
C LEU A 754 23.99 -33.61 5.78
N ARG A 755 22.74 -33.12 5.88
CA ARG A 755 21.69 -33.80 6.64
C ARG A 755 21.38 -35.19 6.08
N ALA A 756 21.27 -35.32 4.76
CA ALA A 756 21.08 -36.61 4.12
C ALA A 756 22.26 -37.58 4.36
N GLY A 757 23.51 -37.10 4.32
CA GLY A 757 24.70 -37.90 4.56
C GLY A 757 24.79 -38.46 5.98
N ILE A 758 24.43 -37.64 6.98
CA ILE A 758 24.32 -38.06 8.38
C ILE A 758 23.28 -39.19 8.52
N ALA A 759 22.11 -39.00 7.92
CA ALA A 759 21.05 -39.99 7.97
C ALA A 759 21.40 -41.29 7.24
N GLN A 760 22.06 -41.20 6.07
CA GLN A 760 22.54 -42.36 5.31
C GLN A 760 23.54 -43.19 6.10
N TYR A 761 24.45 -42.55 6.84
CA TYR A 761 25.38 -43.24 7.74
C TYR A 761 24.61 -44.08 8.77
N PHE A 762 23.61 -43.51 9.45
CA PHE A 762 22.83 -44.26 10.43
C PHE A 762 21.94 -45.35 9.82
N LEU A 763 21.59 -45.26 8.54
CA LEU A 763 20.84 -46.28 7.81
C LEU A 763 21.72 -47.38 7.20
N GLY A 764 23.05 -47.36 7.44
CA GLY A 764 23.99 -48.33 6.88
C GLY A 764 24.26 -48.15 5.38
N GLN A 765 23.91 -46.99 4.81
CA GLN A 765 24.10 -46.65 3.39
C GLN A 765 25.47 -45.99 3.20
N GLU A 766 26.54 -46.73 3.48
CA GLU A 766 27.89 -46.17 3.62
C GLU A 766 28.43 -45.47 2.37
N LYS A 767 28.16 -46.03 1.18
CA LYS A 767 28.65 -45.48 -0.09
C LYS A 767 28.00 -44.14 -0.39
N GLU A 768 26.69 -44.07 -0.21
CA GLU A 768 25.88 -42.88 -0.37
C GLU A 768 26.27 -41.81 0.65
N ALA A 769 26.47 -42.21 1.91
CA ALA A 769 26.91 -41.32 2.98
C ALA A 769 28.26 -40.68 2.67
N ALA A 770 29.25 -41.46 2.22
CA ALA A 770 30.57 -40.96 1.86
C ALA A 770 30.51 -39.88 0.77
N ILE A 771 29.76 -40.16 -0.32
CA ILE A 771 29.59 -39.23 -1.46
C ILE A 771 28.92 -37.94 -0.99
N THR A 772 27.83 -38.06 -0.23
CA THR A 772 27.01 -36.92 0.17
C THR A 772 27.75 -36.02 1.18
N LEU A 773 28.45 -36.62 2.14
CA LEU A 773 29.28 -35.88 3.10
C LEU A 773 30.47 -35.19 2.43
N GLU A 774 31.09 -35.82 1.42
CA GLU A 774 32.17 -35.20 0.65
C GLU A 774 31.69 -33.97 -0.12
N ALA A 775 30.49 -34.04 -0.71
CA ALA A 775 29.89 -32.90 -1.37
C ALA A 775 29.61 -31.75 -0.40
N ALA A 776 29.10 -32.05 0.81
CA ALA A 776 28.86 -31.07 1.86
C ALA A 776 30.14 -30.42 2.40
N ALA A 777 31.24 -31.19 2.51
CA ALA A 777 32.52 -30.71 3.05
C ALA A 777 33.22 -29.64 2.18
N ARG A 778 32.73 -29.41 0.96
CA ARG A 778 33.21 -28.34 0.06
C ARG A 778 32.77 -26.96 0.51
N GLU A 779 31.70 -26.88 1.31
CA GLU A 779 31.19 -25.62 1.83
C GLU A 779 31.87 -25.27 3.16
N ALA A 780 32.56 -24.13 3.22
CA ALA A 780 33.44 -23.78 4.34
C ALA A 780 32.73 -23.72 5.70
N ASN A 781 31.47 -23.27 5.75
CA ASN A 781 30.69 -23.18 7.00
C ASN A 781 30.14 -24.52 7.49
N LEU A 782 30.10 -25.56 6.65
CA LEU A 782 29.63 -26.90 6.98
C LEU A 782 30.77 -27.92 7.07
N GLN A 783 31.96 -27.55 6.60
CA GLN A 783 33.11 -28.42 6.46
C GLN A 783 33.49 -29.14 7.76
N ALA A 784 33.55 -28.42 8.90
CA ALA A 784 33.89 -29.03 10.18
C ALA A 784 32.88 -30.10 10.61
N GLU A 785 31.58 -29.85 10.42
CA GLU A 785 30.54 -30.84 10.74
C GLU A 785 30.58 -32.03 9.76
N ALA A 786 30.77 -31.77 8.46
CA ALA A 786 30.90 -32.82 7.46
C ALA A 786 32.13 -33.72 7.73
N TRP A 787 33.28 -33.14 8.07
CA TRP A 787 34.49 -33.87 8.44
C TRP A 787 34.32 -34.70 9.70
N LEU A 788 33.57 -34.21 10.70
CA LEU A 788 33.26 -34.98 11.91
C LEU A 788 32.53 -36.28 11.53
N TRP A 789 31.49 -36.18 10.70
CA TRP A 789 30.74 -37.35 10.25
C TRP A 789 31.54 -38.27 9.32
N GLN A 790 32.42 -37.72 8.47
CA GLN A 790 33.36 -38.53 7.69
C GLN A 790 34.38 -39.26 8.58
N ALA A 791 34.85 -38.64 9.67
CA ALA A 791 35.74 -39.27 10.63
C ALA A 791 35.07 -40.45 11.35
N ILE A 792 33.78 -40.30 11.70
CA ILE A 792 32.96 -41.36 12.30
C ILE A 792 32.73 -42.50 11.30
N LEU A 793 32.39 -42.17 10.04
CA LEU A 793 32.24 -43.18 8.98
C LEU A 793 33.54 -43.97 8.76
N ALA A 794 34.67 -43.28 8.64
CA ALA A 794 35.99 -43.92 8.46
C ALA A 794 36.36 -44.84 9.63
N PHE A 795 36.01 -44.46 10.87
CA PHE A 795 36.23 -45.30 12.05
C PHE A 795 35.48 -46.63 11.97
N HIS A 796 34.21 -46.62 11.57
CA HIS A 796 33.39 -47.83 11.43
C HIS A 796 33.80 -48.70 10.24
N GLN A 797 34.38 -48.09 9.21
CA GLN A 797 35.01 -48.80 8.07
C GLN A 797 36.38 -49.42 8.40
N GLY A 798 36.93 -49.15 9.58
CA GLY A 798 38.24 -49.64 10.01
C GLY A 798 39.43 -48.76 9.57
N ASP A 799 39.20 -47.65 8.87
CA ASP A 799 40.24 -46.69 8.48
C ASP A 799 40.55 -45.71 9.61
N ARG A 800 41.30 -46.21 10.59
CA ARG A 800 41.71 -45.45 11.78
C ARG A 800 42.59 -44.25 11.45
N LEU A 801 43.41 -44.35 10.40
CA LEU A 801 44.32 -43.26 9.99
C LEU A 801 43.51 -42.07 9.49
N ARG A 802 42.60 -42.30 8.53
CA ARG A 802 41.75 -41.24 7.97
C ARG A 802 40.84 -40.63 9.01
N SER A 803 40.27 -41.46 9.89
CA SER A 803 39.45 -41.00 11.01
C SER A 803 40.20 -40.03 11.92
N SER A 804 41.43 -40.37 12.34
CA SER A 804 42.26 -39.50 13.19
C SER A 804 42.71 -38.22 12.48
N GLN A 805 43.02 -38.28 11.18
CA GLN A 805 43.38 -37.09 10.39
C GLN A 805 42.23 -36.10 10.29
N LEU A 806 41.03 -36.57 9.93
CA LEU A 806 39.84 -35.73 9.83
C LEU A 806 39.47 -35.13 11.19
N LEU A 807 39.48 -35.93 12.27
CA LEU A 807 39.19 -35.44 13.62
C LEU A 807 40.19 -34.36 14.07
N ALA A 808 41.47 -34.48 13.71
CA ALA A 808 42.46 -33.46 14.01
C ALA A 808 42.15 -32.12 13.30
N GLU A 809 41.64 -32.16 12.06
CA GLU A 809 41.18 -30.96 11.35
C GLU A 809 39.91 -30.37 11.97
N VAL A 810 38.95 -31.20 12.39
CA VAL A 810 37.77 -30.74 13.14
C VAL A 810 38.19 -30.08 14.46
N GLN A 811 39.13 -30.68 15.20
CA GLN A 811 39.64 -30.11 16.46
C GLN A 811 40.28 -28.74 16.28
N LYS A 812 40.96 -28.49 15.15
CA LYS A 812 41.56 -27.18 14.84
C LYS A 812 40.49 -26.13 14.51
N THR A 813 39.47 -26.51 13.75
CA THR A 813 38.46 -25.60 13.21
C THR A 813 37.28 -25.38 14.15
N SER A 814 36.84 -26.42 14.87
CA SER A 814 35.71 -26.43 15.79
C SER A 814 35.91 -27.42 16.94
N PRO A 815 36.61 -27.01 18.03
CA PRO A 815 36.84 -27.85 19.20
C PRO A 815 35.55 -28.40 19.84
N ASP A 816 34.46 -27.63 19.79
CA ASP A 816 33.17 -28.01 20.38
C ASP A 816 32.53 -29.18 19.64
N LEU A 817 32.62 -29.20 18.32
CA LEU A 817 32.16 -30.32 17.50
C LEU A 817 33.03 -31.56 17.72
N ALA A 818 34.36 -31.39 17.79
CA ALA A 818 35.28 -32.50 18.03
C ALA A 818 35.00 -33.22 19.36
N ARG A 819 34.58 -32.50 20.41
CA ARG A 819 34.16 -33.09 21.70
C ARG A 819 32.97 -34.06 21.60
N GLN A 820 32.15 -33.94 20.56
CA GLN A 820 30.99 -34.81 20.35
C GLN A 820 31.36 -36.14 19.69
N TYR A 821 32.57 -36.25 19.10
CA TYR A 821 33.01 -37.42 18.35
C TYR A 821 32.86 -38.72 19.13
N ASP A 822 33.34 -38.74 20.38
CA ASP A 822 33.35 -39.96 21.21
C ASP A 822 31.93 -40.42 21.57
N GLN A 823 31.01 -39.49 21.75
CA GLN A 823 29.60 -39.83 22.00
C GLN A 823 28.94 -40.34 20.71
N LEU A 824 29.04 -39.57 19.61
CA LEU A 824 28.37 -39.90 18.35
C LEU A 824 28.85 -41.21 17.73
N LYS A 825 30.15 -41.52 17.80
CA LYS A 825 30.71 -42.77 17.24
C LYS A 825 30.17 -44.04 17.90
N THR A 826 29.71 -43.95 19.16
CA THR A 826 29.19 -45.10 19.92
C THR A 826 27.73 -45.42 19.62
N LEU A 827 27.01 -44.54 18.93
CA LEU A 827 25.62 -44.75 18.58
C LEU A 827 25.49 -45.88 17.53
N PRO A 828 24.47 -46.76 17.66
CA PRO A 828 24.33 -47.90 16.78
C PRO A 828 23.85 -47.49 15.37
N VAL A 829 24.43 -48.12 14.35
CA VAL A 829 23.94 -48.06 12.98
C VAL A 829 22.74 -49.01 12.83
N LEU A 830 21.70 -48.56 12.13
CA LEU A 830 20.42 -49.24 11.93
C LEU A 830 20.43 -50.03 10.62
N PHE A 831 21.10 -51.18 10.62
CA PHE A 831 21.08 -52.13 9.51
C PHE A 831 19.67 -52.66 9.18
#